data_AF-A0A3A5L579-F1
#
_entry.id   AF-A0A3A5L579-F1
#
_cell.length_a   1.000
_cell.length_b   1.000
_cell.length_c   1.000
_cell.angle_alpha   90.00
_cell.angle_beta   90.00
_cell.angle_gamma   90.00
#
_symmetry.space_group_name_H-M   'P 1'
#
loop_
_entity.id
_entity.type
_entity.pdbx_description
1 polymer ?
#
loop_
_entity_poly.entity_id
_entity_poly.type
_entity_poly.pdbx_seq_one_letter_code
_entity_poly.pdbx_strand_id
1 'polypeptide(L)'
;MGKEFDKALNALDKIEKILSVVETITPFPPHSLDAYRLCAQSLRFQLSDPSESESISDVKNKLVKLKSLIKNIIVSHLDNITAPLHFTWNPSTANTTLSLGELKTRTENLAAQLREHNRASTKSLKLLRRKIADKAPQELLVEFDAIIKTLEQSPASPVLPETIHCLKNKAKMYKNKPKTLAVTIEEEKKPQSPLLKTIESLRLQLEEQLQIHTQLANQSFLPGFSEDFLLSDWVTRYQEKTSDADKARLFITGRIQHTLDYPDYHDILISELQRTVDLLKETNQQRNELGEKILARETLVYPTALDPAVLEKLMLAAKNTLKKQFETFLLTLCVIDVNNKDDKDTQFFVKNLLQFNTELKQKFQKYPSIVHSSARDALHDQLLMHLGEKKRFLFWGTALSKMEAKDIAALSNQLFDVDVPAKTDRQMYSKFIAAFYNLAAFIDAFPIQTIKNYHVLKEINEQEHLQILSKEKTILSDIAALTEELSEYFLLLPEVLGDNGPWKSARRLLGELETFRSEVENEAGPYGEEREKTLELVSPLDRVHRLASLQEKRLDQIANRSKILIDLQKQATPLIQLLKQQFEEKKKGLSQRLSDELANAEAALLFIKSTPELTFSEQEKSEFESAVDLAKKQVGTVAESKEHLFKLRRETDVAINHLKGQTKRVKEKLTAHVTPYFINANKLYEGHPYPLLDEDNPVKFTLKSAHEHLKKTLATLDKTFAGLETLQGREFTEWVNRWGAGERRFVSAFEHYQQKTQDAMEIERRLKTQTYKTSCEILTKLETEFERLTEKYIDQAIHKTSDENELAQLQQLKCLPKLPLVECKKPLMDRVDPRLHTLASMHAEFRGINQDYIHENVHLSRDETYFAQLKASADKHFRNNNMEKLSDGIRHKWVQFLRINVFKPLQALSFNLGNYLKSQSQELFFVTFGACRTERELAEFGHDLSSRLVAPAA
;
A
#
# COMPACT_ATOMS: atom_id res chain seq x y z
N MET A 1 -25.35 -23.19 -12.23
CA MET A 1 -24.87 -23.26 -10.83
C MET A 1 -24.90 -21.90 -10.13
N GLY A 2 -24.26 -20.85 -10.67
CA GLY A 2 -24.19 -19.51 -10.04
C GLY A 2 -25.51 -18.95 -9.47
N LYS A 3 -26.61 -18.97 -10.23
CA LYS A 3 -27.90 -18.42 -9.78
C LYS A 3 -28.49 -19.04 -8.50
N GLU A 4 -28.16 -20.30 -8.18
CA GLU A 4 -28.65 -20.94 -6.95
C GLU A 4 -27.73 -20.64 -5.76
N PHE A 5 -26.44 -20.42 -6.00
CA PHE A 5 -25.47 -19.95 -5.01
C PHE A 5 -25.73 -18.50 -4.62
N ASP A 6 -26.02 -17.63 -5.59
CA ASP A 6 -26.42 -16.24 -5.34
C ASP A 6 -27.71 -16.15 -4.51
N LYS A 7 -28.65 -17.08 -4.72
CA LYS A 7 -29.87 -17.18 -3.89
C LYS A 7 -29.57 -17.61 -2.46
N ALA A 8 -28.55 -18.45 -2.24
CA ALA A 8 -28.13 -18.88 -0.92
C ALA A 8 -27.41 -17.75 -0.15
N LEU A 9 -26.50 -17.02 -0.81
CA LEU A 9 -25.84 -15.84 -0.26
C LEU A 9 -26.86 -14.74 0.09
N ASN A 10 -27.76 -14.41 -0.83
CA ASN A 10 -28.83 -13.44 -0.56
C ASN A 10 -29.75 -13.85 0.60
N ALA A 11 -29.96 -15.16 0.81
CA ALA A 11 -30.73 -15.64 1.94
C ALA A 11 -29.97 -15.51 3.26
N LEU A 12 -28.65 -15.76 3.27
CA LEU A 12 -27.79 -15.53 4.44
C LEU A 12 -27.76 -14.06 4.82
N ASP A 13 -27.59 -13.15 3.86
CA ASP A 13 -27.58 -11.70 4.13
C ASP A 13 -28.92 -11.21 4.66
N LYS A 14 -30.03 -11.75 4.15
CA LYS A 14 -31.36 -11.45 4.70
C LYS A 14 -31.49 -11.92 6.15
N ILE A 15 -30.92 -13.07 6.49
CA ILE A 15 -30.94 -13.59 7.86
C ILE A 15 -30.12 -12.69 8.80
N GLU A 16 -28.90 -12.29 8.40
CA GLU A 16 -28.05 -11.39 9.21
C GLU A 16 -28.73 -10.04 9.45
N LYS A 17 -29.39 -9.49 8.42
CA LYS A 17 -30.19 -8.25 8.57
C LYS A 17 -31.32 -8.40 9.58
N ILE A 18 -32.01 -9.54 9.59
CA ILE A 18 -33.07 -9.80 10.58
C ILE A 18 -32.46 -9.93 11.98
N LEU A 19 -31.35 -10.67 12.13
CA LEU A 19 -30.66 -10.82 13.42
C LEU A 19 -30.21 -9.49 13.99
N SER A 20 -29.67 -8.60 13.16
CA SER A 20 -29.30 -7.23 13.57
C SER A 20 -30.51 -6.44 14.09
N VAL A 21 -31.67 -6.53 13.45
CA VAL A 21 -32.90 -5.89 13.94
C VAL A 21 -33.34 -6.50 15.27
N VAL A 22 -33.27 -7.83 15.42
CA VAL A 22 -33.59 -8.51 16.70
C VAL A 22 -32.64 -8.06 17.82
N GLU A 23 -31.34 -7.93 17.54
CA GLU A 23 -30.34 -7.47 18.51
C GLU A 23 -30.59 -6.03 18.98
N THR A 24 -31.23 -5.18 18.14
CA THR A 24 -31.65 -3.83 18.56
C THR A 24 -32.82 -3.85 19.55
N ILE A 25 -33.63 -4.91 19.53
CA ILE A 25 -34.66 -5.15 20.53
C ILE A 25 -34.01 -5.71 21.79
N THR A 26 -33.15 -6.71 21.65
CA THR A 26 -32.56 -7.42 22.78
C THR A 26 -31.41 -8.34 22.34
N PRO A 27 -30.27 -8.34 23.05
CA PRO A 27 -29.15 -9.21 22.72
C PRO A 27 -29.55 -10.69 22.85
N PHE A 28 -29.05 -11.51 21.93
CA PHE A 28 -29.18 -12.96 22.02
C PHE A 28 -28.38 -13.51 23.21
N PRO A 29 -28.88 -14.53 23.93
CA PRO A 29 -28.12 -15.21 24.98
C PRO A 29 -26.78 -15.75 24.45
N PRO A 30 -25.74 -15.83 25.29
CA PRO A 30 -24.49 -16.50 24.92
C PRO A 30 -24.80 -17.89 24.35
N HIS A 31 -24.20 -18.23 23.22
CA HIS A 31 -24.32 -19.51 22.50
C HIS A 31 -25.62 -19.78 21.74
N SER A 32 -26.65 -18.94 21.86
CA SER A 32 -27.94 -19.18 21.17
C SER A 32 -27.86 -19.07 19.63
N LEU A 33 -26.83 -18.39 19.11
CA LEU A 33 -26.54 -18.29 17.67
C LEU A 33 -25.41 -19.20 17.20
N ASP A 34 -24.75 -19.98 18.06
CA ASP A 34 -23.54 -20.72 17.68
C ASP A 34 -23.83 -21.80 16.62
N ALA A 35 -24.95 -22.52 16.76
CA ALA A 35 -25.40 -23.48 15.77
C ALA A 35 -25.70 -22.82 14.41
N TYR A 36 -26.28 -21.62 14.42
CA TYR A 36 -26.49 -20.84 13.20
C TYR A 36 -25.17 -20.39 12.60
N ARG A 37 -24.26 -19.81 13.40
CA ARG A 37 -22.96 -19.28 12.95
C ARG A 37 -22.09 -20.38 12.35
N LEU A 38 -22.02 -21.54 12.99
CA LEU A 38 -21.30 -22.72 12.48
C LEU A 38 -21.88 -23.22 11.16
N CYS A 39 -23.21 -23.32 11.06
CA CYS A 39 -23.86 -23.76 9.81
C CYS A 39 -23.75 -22.70 8.69
N ALA A 40 -23.84 -21.41 9.02
CA ALA A 40 -23.69 -20.32 8.06
C ALA A 40 -22.25 -20.19 7.56
N GLN A 41 -21.25 -20.36 8.43
CA GLN A 41 -19.83 -20.42 8.05
C GLN A 41 -19.54 -21.62 7.17
N SER A 42 -20.05 -22.81 7.53
CA SER A 42 -19.92 -24.01 6.70
C SER A 42 -20.55 -23.79 5.32
N LEU A 43 -21.74 -23.20 5.24
CA LEU A 43 -22.38 -22.88 3.95
C LEU A 43 -21.58 -21.83 3.16
N ARG A 44 -21.08 -20.76 3.80
CA ARG A 44 -20.27 -19.72 3.15
C ARG A 44 -18.95 -20.28 2.60
N PHE A 45 -18.30 -21.18 3.34
CA PHE A 45 -17.08 -21.85 2.90
C PHE A 45 -17.33 -22.72 1.66
N GLN A 46 -18.41 -23.52 1.68
CA GLN A 46 -18.83 -24.34 0.53
C GLN A 46 -19.25 -23.53 -0.69
N LEU A 47 -19.77 -22.31 -0.49
CA LEU A 47 -20.11 -21.38 -1.57
C LEU A 47 -18.88 -20.66 -2.17
N SER A 48 -17.74 -20.69 -1.48
CA SER A 48 -16.50 -19.99 -1.86
C SER A 48 -15.51 -20.88 -2.61
N ASP A 49 -15.60 -22.21 -2.47
CA ASP A 49 -14.75 -23.19 -3.17
C ASP A 49 -15.61 -24.30 -3.81
N PRO A 50 -16.03 -24.15 -5.08
CA PRO A 50 -16.90 -25.10 -5.76
C PRO A 50 -16.19 -26.38 -6.25
N SER A 51 -14.97 -26.67 -5.79
CA SER A 51 -14.14 -27.79 -6.26
C SER A 51 -14.50 -29.15 -5.68
N GLU A 52 -15.29 -29.21 -4.60
CA GLU A 52 -15.79 -30.47 -4.04
C GLU A 52 -17.17 -30.85 -4.60
N SER A 53 -17.32 -32.12 -4.97
CA SER A 53 -18.45 -32.73 -5.66
C SER A 53 -19.74 -32.87 -4.83
N GLU A 54 -20.12 -31.88 -4.03
CA GLU A 54 -21.42 -31.88 -3.35
C GLU A 54 -22.56 -31.43 -4.29
N SER A 55 -23.69 -32.14 -4.24
CA SER A 55 -24.82 -31.88 -5.12
C SER A 55 -25.49 -30.55 -4.78
N ILE A 56 -25.99 -29.81 -5.79
CA ILE A 56 -26.82 -28.59 -5.59
C ILE A 56 -28.02 -28.88 -4.64
N SER A 57 -28.45 -30.14 -4.55
CA SER A 57 -29.50 -30.57 -3.62
C SER A 57 -29.10 -30.45 -2.15
N ASP A 58 -27.82 -30.66 -1.80
CA ASP A 58 -27.32 -30.54 -0.43
C ASP A 58 -27.28 -29.08 0.03
N VAL A 59 -26.82 -28.16 -0.83
CA VAL A 59 -26.81 -26.72 -0.51
C VAL A 59 -28.24 -26.21 -0.30
N LYS A 60 -29.19 -26.65 -1.12
CA LYS A 60 -30.61 -26.34 -0.93
C LYS A 60 -31.16 -26.88 0.39
N ASN A 61 -30.87 -28.15 0.71
CA ASN A 61 -31.31 -28.78 1.95
C ASN A 61 -30.70 -28.11 3.19
N LYS A 62 -29.41 -27.79 3.17
CA LYS A 62 -28.71 -27.06 4.24
C LYS A 62 -29.29 -25.66 4.41
N LEU A 63 -29.58 -24.94 3.32
CA LEU A 63 -30.22 -23.62 3.39
C LEU A 63 -31.65 -23.67 3.97
N VAL A 64 -32.44 -24.69 3.61
CA VAL A 64 -33.79 -24.89 4.18
C VAL A 64 -33.71 -25.17 5.68
N LYS A 65 -32.79 -26.04 6.11
CA LYS A 65 -32.54 -26.32 7.53
C LYS A 65 -32.10 -25.07 8.28
N LEU A 66 -31.20 -24.27 7.69
CA LEU A 66 -30.70 -23.02 8.29
C LEU A 66 -31.82 -21.98 8.46
N LYS A 67 -32.68 -21.81 7.45
CA LYS A 67 -33.85 -20.92 7.50
C LYS A 67 -34.82 -21.33 8.60
N SER A 68 -35.05 -22.64 8.77
CA SER A 68 -35.91 -23.18 9.82
C SER A 68 -35.30 -22.95 11.21
N LEU A 69 -34.01 -23.28 11.37
CA LEU A 69 -33.27 -23.11 12.61
C LEU A 69 -33.31 -21.65 13.10
N ILE A 70 -32.96 -20.71 12.22
CA ILE A 70 -32.87 -19.30 12.62
C ILE A 70 -34.23 -18.68 12.89
N LYS A 71 -35.25 -19.10 12.12
CA LYS A 71 -36.63 -18.71 12.40
C LYS A 71 -37.06 -19.15 13.79
N ASN A 72 -36.77 -20.40 14.17
CA ASN A 72 -37.12 -20.91 15.51
C ASN A 72 -36.36 -20.17 16.62
N ILE A 73 -35.07 -19.88 16.42
CA ILE A 73 -34.26 -19.11 17.37
C ILE A 73 -34.84 -17.70 17.55
N ILE A 74 -35.12 -17.00 16.45
CA ILE A 74 -35.67 -15.63 16.48
C ILE A 74 -37.06 -15.62 17.12
N VAL A 75 -37.94 -16.53 16.70
CA VAL A 75 -39.31 -16.58 17.22
C VAL A 75 -39.31 -16.89 18.71
N SER A 76 -38.56 -17.91 19.15
CA SER A 76 -38.46 -18.26 20.56
C SER A 76 -37.83 -17.13 21.40
N HIS A 77 -36.78 -16.47 20.89
CA HIS A 77 -36.13 -15.37 21.59
C HIS A 77 -37.05 -14.17 21.77
N LEU A 78 -37.75 -13.77 20.70
CA LEU A 78 -38.70 -12.67 20.76
C LEU A 78 -39.94 -13.01 21.60
N ASP A 79 -40.50 -14.23 21.47
CA ASP A 79 -41.67 -14.65 22.25
C ASP A 79 -41.38 -14.64 23.75
N ASN A 80 -40.20 -15.10 24.19
CA ASN A 80 -39.78 -15.05 25.59
C ASN A 80 -39.75 -13.62 26.16
N ILE A 81 -39.56 -12.64 25.29
CA ILE A 81 -39.32 -11.26 25.64
C ILE A 81 -40.58 -10.41 25.52
N THR A 82 -41.44 -10.73 24.55
CA THR A 82 -42.73 -10.07 24.37
C THR A 82 -43.84 -10.67 25.23
N ALA A 83 -43.70 -11.92 25.70
CA ALA A 83 -44.69 -12.58 26.54
C ALA A 83 -45.06 -11.80 27.82
N PRO A 84 -44.12 -11.24 28.60
CA PRO A 84 -44.44 -10.42 29.78
C PRO A 84 -45.10 -9.07 29.43
N LEU A 85 -44.94 -8.61 28.18
CA LEU A 85 -45.43 -7.31 27.72
C LEU A 85 -46.80 -7.38 27.05
N HIS A 86 -47.37 -8.59 26.87
CA HIS A 86 -48.58 -8.85 26.10
C HIS A 86 -48.56 -8.31 24.66
N PHE A 87 -47.36 -8.13 24.06
CA PHE A 87 -47.24 -7.77 22.64
C PHE A 87 -47.43 -9.02 21.77
N THR A 88 -48.53 -9.09 21.04
CA THR A 88 -48.80 -10.14 20.06
C THR A 88 -48.17 -9.79 18.71
N TRP A 89 -46.90 -10.16 18.52
CA TRP A 89 -46.19 -9.94 17.24
C TRP A 89 -46.31 -11.12 16.26
N ASN A 90 -46.76 -12.28 16.75
CA ASN A 90 -46.97 -13.49 15.96
C ASN A 90 -48.44 -13.98 16.10
N PRO A 91 -49.28 -13.89 15.06
CA PRO A 91 -50.61 -14.46 15.07
C PRO A 91 -50.53 -15.94 14.66
N SER A 92 -50.91 -16.83 15.57
CA SER A 92 -51.20 -18.26 15.41
C SER A 92 -50.06 -19.27 15.66
N THR A 93 -50.38 -20.18 16.58
CA THR A 93 -49.76 -21.45 16.94
C THR A 93 -50.02 -22.57 15.91
N ALA A 94 -50.40 -22.23 14.67
CA ALA A 94 -50.79 -23.20 13.64
C ALA A 94 -49.93 -23.08 12.38
N ASN A 95 -48.80 -23.81 12.36
CA ASN A 95 -48.09 -24.39 11.20
C ASN A 95 -48.06 -23.62 9.85
N THR A 96 -48.07 -22.29 9.85
CA THR A 96 -47.80 -21.50 8.64
C THR A 96 -46.33 -21.13 8.60
N THR A 97 -45.65 -21.58 7.55
CA THR A 97 -44.24 -21.33 7.25
C THR A 97 -44.03 -19.84 6.92
N LEU A 98 -43.89 -18.99 7.95
CA LEU A 98 -43.39 -17.63 7.80
C LEU A 98 -42.14 -17.61 6.91
N SER A 99 -42.21 -16.85 5.83
CA SER A 99 -41.08 -16.54 4.98
C SER A 99 -40.11 -15.59 5.68
N LEU A 100 -38.84 -15.54 5.23
CA LEU A 100 -37.86 -14.58 5.76
C LEU A 100 -38.30 -13.12 5.57
N GLY A 101 -39.06 -12.83 4.51
CA GLY A 101 -39.58 -11.47 4.25
C GLY A 101 -40.65 -11.07 5.27
N GLU A 102 -41.57 -11.98 5.59
CA GLU A 102 -42.58 -11.76 6.63
C GLU A 102 -41.94 -11.68 8.02
N LEU A 103 -40.96 -12.54 8.31
CA LEU A 103 -40.23 -12.51 9.58
C LEU A 103 -39.55 -11.14 9.77
N LYS A 104 -38.85 -10.65 8.75
CA LYS A 104 -38.23 -9.31 8.75
C LYS A 104 -39.25 -8.22 9.07
N THR A 105 -40.33 -8.17 8.29
CA THR A 105 -41.37 -7.13 8.41
C THR A 105 -41.99 -7.15 9.81
N ARG A 106 -42.21 -8.33 10.39
CA ARG A 106 -42.78 -8.46 11.73
C ARG A 106 -41.81 -8.06 12.83
N THR A 107 -40.53 -8.41 12.72
CA THR A 107 -39.51 -7.97 13.67
C THR A 107 -39.33 -6.44 13.64
N GLU A 108 -39.34 -5.83 12.45
CA GLU A 108 -39.30 -4.38 12.28
C GLU A 108 -40.53 -3.69 12.90
N ASN A 109 -41.73 -4.24 12.68
CA ASN A 109 -42.96 -3.74 13.29
C ASN A 109 -42.95 -3.86 14.82
N LEU A 110 -42.45 -4.98 15.36
CA LEU A 110 -42.30 -5.15 16.80
C LEU A 110 -41.32 -4.13 17.39
N ALA A 111 -40.17 -3.91 16.74
CA ALA A 111 -39.22 -2.88 17.17
C ALA A 111 -39.86 -1.49 17.17
N ALA A 112 -40.68 -1.16 16.16
CA ALA A 112 -41.40 0.10 16.10
C ALA A 112 -42.43 0.24 17.24
N GLN A 113 -43.22 -0.80 17.52
CA GLN A 113 -44.19 -0.82 18.62
C GLN A 113 -43.51 -0.64 19.99
N LEU A 114 -42.38 -1.32 20.22
CA LEU A 114 -41.60 -1.17 21.44
C LEU A 114 -41.04 0.25 21.59
N ARG A 115 -40.53 0.85 20.52
CA ARG A 115 -40.05 2.25 20.53
C ARG A 115 -41.16 3.23 20.90
N GLU A 116 -42.35 3.04 20.34
CA GLU A 116 -43.50 3.90 20.64
C GLU A 116 -43.95 3.77 22.10
N HIS A 117 -44.10 2.53 22.58
CA HIS A 117 -44.43 2.24 23.98
C HIS A 117 -43.41 2.82 24.96
N ASN A 118 -42.11 2.65 24.66
CA ASN A 118 -41.01 3.15 25.48
C ASN A 118 -40.92 4.69 25.46
N ARG A 119 -41.24 5.32 24.34
CA ARG A 119 -41.31 6.79 24.24
C ARG A 119 -42.44 7.35 25.10
N ALA A 120 -43.61 6.73 25.11
CA ALA A 120 -44.73 7.11 25.98
C ALA A 120 -44.37 6.92 27.46
N SER A 121 -43.74 5.79 27.80
CA SER A 121 -43.27 5.49 29.16
C SER A 121 -42.20 6.48 29.65
N THR A 122 -41.24 6.83 28.81
CA THR A 122 -40.18 7.81 29.11
C THR A 122 -40.77 9.20 29.38
N LYS A 123 -41.72 9.65 28.56
CA LYS A 123 -42.44 10.92 28.81
C LYS A 123 -43.18 10.90 30.15
N SER A 124 -43.87 9.79 30.45
CA SER A 124 -44.59 9.60 31.71
C SER A 124 -43.66 9.62 32.93
N LEU A 125 -42.52 8.94 32.86
CA LEU A 125 -41.51 8.88 33.93
C LEU A 125 -40.82 10.22 34.14
N LYS A 126 -40.42 10.93 33.07
CA LYS A 126 -39.85 12.29 33.17
C LYS A 126 -40.79 13.28 33.85
N LEU A 127 -42.09 13.23 33.50
CA LEU A 127 -43.11 14.07 34.14
C LEU A 127 -43.29 13.72 35.62
N LEU A 128 -43.28 12.43 35.96
CA LEU A 128 -43.38 11.98 37.36
C LEU A 128 -42.15 12.40 38.19
N ARG A 129 -40.94 12.20 37.64
CA ARG A 129 -39.66 12.57 38.24
C ARG A 129 -39.61 14.06 38.56
N ARG A 130 -40.05 14.93 37.63
CA ARG A 130 -40.19 16.37 37.88
C ARG A 130 -41.17 16.70 39.02
N LYS A 131 -42.29 15.98 39.14
CA LYS A 131 -43.31 16.25 40.18
C LYS A 131 -42.89 15.83 41.59
N ILE A 132 -41.91 14.93 41.72
CA ILE A 132 -41.43 14.44 43.01
C ILE A 132 -40.02 14.95 43.36
N ALA A 133 -39.37 15.69 42.46
CA ALA A 133 -37.97 16.11 42.56
C ALA A 133 -37.64 16.83 43.88
N ASP A 134 -38.58 17.63 44.39
CA ASP A 134 -38.35 18.44 45.60
C ASP A 134 -38.62 17.67 46.91
N LYS A 135 -39.12 16.42 46.83
CA LYS A 135 -39.66 15.68 47.99
C LYS A 135 -39.24 14.22 48.10
N ALA A 136 -38.80 13.61 47.00
CA ALA A 136 -38.35 12.22 46.99
C ALA A 136 -36.88 12.12 47.41
N PRO A 137 -36.47 11.02 48.08
CA PRO A 137 -35.07 10.75 48.39
C PRO A 137 -34.24 10.58 47.10
N GLN A 138 -32.97 10.97 47.16
CA GLN A 138 -32.08 11.03 45.99
C GLN A 138 -31.93 9.67 45.32
N GLU A 139 -31.94 8.58 46.08
CA GLU A 139 -31.85 7.20 45.57
C GLU A 139 -33.00 6.87 44.61
N LEU A 140 -34.22 7.34 44.92
CA LEU A 140 -35.37 7.14 44.04
C LEU A 140 -35.24 7.96 42.75
N LEU A 141 -34.70 9.19 42.83
CA LEU A 141 -34.45 10.02 41.65
C LEU A 141 -33.39 9.39 40.74
N VAL A 142 -32.36 8.79 41.32
CA VAL A 142 -31.33 8.03 40.59
C VAL A 142 -31.92 6.77 39.93
N GLU A 143 -32.82 6.04 40.60
CA GLU A 143 -33.53 4.91 39.96
C GLU A 143 -34.37 5.36 38.74
N PHE A 144 -35.06 6.51 38.84
CA PHE A 144 -35.79 7.09 37.70
C PHE A 144 -34.85 7.48 36.56
N ASP A 145 -33.75 8.16 36.87
CA ASP A 145 -32.80 8.63 35.87
C ASP A 145 -32.08 7.47 35.18
N ALA A 146 -31.76 6.38 35.91
CA ALA A 146 -31.17 5.18 35.35
C ALA A 146 -32.11 4.51 34.32
N ILE A 147 -33.40 4.35 34.65
CA ILE A 147 -34.36 3.73 33.72
C ILE A 147 -34.67 4.63 32.53
N ILE A 148 -34.79 5.95 32.74
CA ILE A 148 -34.95 6.92 31.65
C ILE A 148 -33.75 6.86 30.71
N LYS A 149 -32.54 6.83 31.25
CA LYS A 149 -31.30 6.72 30.46
C LYS A 149 -31.25 5.42 29.66
N THR A 150 -31.61 4.29 30.27
CA THR A 150 -31.67 3.00 29.56
C THR A 150 -32.69 3.03 28.41
N LEU A 151 -33.87 3.60 28.63
CA LEU A 151 -34.91 3.75 27.60
C LEU A 151 -34.52 4.71 26.47
N GLU A 152 -33.67 5.71 26.75
CA GLU A 152 -33.16 6.65 25.75
C GLU A 152 -32.00 6.07 24.95
N GLN A 153 -31.14 5.27 25.57
CA GLN A 153 -29.99 4.62 24.93
C GLN A 153 -30.40 3.41 24.09
N SER A 154 -31.44 2.68 24.52
CA SER A 154 -31.94 1.48 23.83
C SER A 154 -33.46 1.56 23.66
N PRO A 155 -33.97 2.38 22.71
CA PRO A 155 -35.39 2.71 22.63
C PRO A 155 -36.30 1.54 22.24
N ALA A 156 -35.77 0.49 21.61
CA ALA A 156 -36.51 -0.75 21.33
C ALA A 156 -36.34 -1.83 22.42
N SER A 157 -35.54 -1.56 23.47
CA SER A 157 -35.31 -2.52 24.54
C SER A 157 -36.55 -2.70 25.41
N PRO A 158 -37.00 -3.94 25.65
CA PRO A 158 -38.16 -4.21 26.47
C PRO A 158 -37.86 -3.82 27.91
N VAL A 159 -38.70 -2.96 28.47
CA VAL A 159 -38.69 -2.65 29.91
C VAL A 159 -39.97 -3.22 30.50
N LEU A 160 -39.80 -4.08 31.51
CA LEU A 160 -40.90 -4.77 32.15
C LEU A 160 -41.92 -3.77 32.72
N PRO A 161 -43.23 -3.96 32.48
CA PRO A 161 -44.26 -3.08 33.00
C PRO A 161 -44.24 -3.03 34.54
N GLU A 162 -43.83 -4.11 35.21
CA GLU A 162 -43.70 -4.13 36.67
C GLU A 162 -42.64 -3.14 37.16
N THR A 163 -41.54 -2.96 36.43
CA THR A 163 -40.48 -2.01 36.80
C THR A 163 -40.98 -0.57 36.73
N ILE A 164 -41.71 -0.24 35.65
CA ILE A 164 -42.34 1.09 35.49
C ILE A 164 -43.45 1.29 36.52
N HIS A 165 -44.23 0.25 36.82
CA HIS A 165 -45.30 0.29 37.81
C HIS A 165 -44.76 0.44 39.24
N CYS A 166 -43.66 -0.24 39.57
CA CYS A 166 -42.95 -0.13 40.85
C CYS A 166 -42.47 1.30 41.08
N LEU A 167 -41.79 1.92 40.09
CA LEU A 167 -41.38 3.32 40.17
C LEU A 167 -42.57 4.28 40.31
N LYS A 168 -43.65 4.04 39.57
CA LYS A 168 -44.88 4.83 39.70
C LYS A 168 -45.51 4.70 41.09
N ASN A 169 -45.45 3.53 41.73
CA ASN A 169 -45.98 3.30 43.07
C ASN A 169 -45.09 3.88 44.17
N LYS A 170 -43.76 3.72 44.08
CA LYS A 170 -42.80 4.41 44.97
C LYS A 170 -43.03 5.93 44.92
N ALA A 171 -43.25 6.49 43.72
CA ALA A 171 -43.53 7.91 43.53
C ALA A 171 -44.90 8.38 44.07
N LYS A 172 -45.88 7.48 44.28
CA LYS A 172 -47.19 7.85 44.85
C LYS A 172 -47.08 8.26 46.33
N MET A 173 -46.13 7.69 47.08
CA MET A 173 -45.95 8.02 48.51
C MET A 173 -45.53 9.48 48.73
N TYR A 174 -44.93 10.10 47.72
CA TYR A 174 -44.44 11.48 47.75
C TYR A 174 -45.41 12.48 47.08
N LYS A 175 -46.56 12.01 46.58
CA LYS A 175 -47.56 12.83 45.86
C LYS A 175 -48.68 13.39 46.74
N ASN A 176 -48.94 12.86 47.93
CA ASN A 176 -50.08 13.28 48.76
C ASN A 176 -49.61 13.98 50.05
N LYS A 177 -50.13 15.19 50.31
CA LYS A 177 -50.14 15.80 51.67
C LYS A 177 -50.96 14.90 52.60
N PRO A 178 -50.55 14.67 53.86
CA PRO A 178 -51.38 13.96 54.81
C PRO A 178 -52.59 14.82 55.17
N LYS A 179 -53.77 14.21 55.15
CA LYS A 179 -54.97 14.70 55.84
C LYS A 179 -54.78 14.46 57.33
N THR A 180 -54.93 15.48 58.16
CA THR A 180 -55.16 15.31 59.59
C THR A 180 -56.43 16.03 60.00
N LEU A 181 -57.36 15.22 60.51
CA LEU A 181 -58.57 15.60 61.24
C LEU A 181 -58.21 16.09 62.64
N ALA A 182 -59.11 16.92 63.17
CA ALA A 182 -59.07 17.70 64.40
C ALA A 182 -58.64 16.96 65.68
N VAL A 183 -57.92 17.66 66.57
CA VAL A 183 -58.24 17.79 68.01
C VAL A 183 -57.73 19.17 68.51
N THR A 184 -58.61 19.86 69.22
CA THR A 184 -58.46 21.10 69.99
C THR A 184 -57.40 20.99 71.10
N ILE A 185 -56.61 22.04 71.36
CA ILE A 185 -56.16 22.45 72.71
C ILE A 185 -55.67 23.91 72.66
N GLU A 186 -55.90 24.53 73.81
CA GLU A 186 -56.05 25.92 74.18
C GLU A 186 -54.83 26.85 74.00
N GLU A 187 -55.20 28.13 74.06
CA GLU A 187 -54.41 29.35 74.18
C GLU A 187 -53.16 29.21 75.06
N GLU A 188 -52.01 29.71 74.59
CA GLU A 188 -51.31 30.77 75.32
C GLU A 188 -50.20 31.48 74.49
N LYS A 189 -50.23 32.82 74.61
CA LYS A 189 -49.18 33.83 74.42
C LYS A 189 -48.64 34.11 73.00
N LYS A 190 -49.14 35.24 72.46
CA LYS A 190 -48.61 36.00 71.31
C LYS A 190 -47.08 36.13 71.33
N PRO A 191 -46.35 35.54 70.37
CA PRO A 191 -45.05 36.03 69.96
C PRO A 191 -45.26 37.12 68.90
N GLN A 192 -44.72 38.33 69.12
CA GLN A 192 -44.60 39.29 68.02
C GLN A 192 -43.64 38.72 66.98
N SER A 193 -44.13 38.48 65.77
CA SER A 193 -43.36 37.90 64.67
C SER A 193 -42.22 38.84 64.24
N PRO A 194 -40.97 38.36 64.08
CA PRO A 194 -39.85 39.16 63.58
C PRO A 194 -40.05 39.67 62.14
N LEU A 195 -41.05 39.13 61.44
CA LEU A 195 -41.41 39.45 60.06
C LEU A 195 -42.29 40.69 59.92
N LEU A 196 -42.79 41.27 61.02
CA LEU A 196 -43.64 42.47 60.99
C LEU A 196 -42.96 43.67 60.33
N LYS A 197 -41.64 43.85 60.52
CA LYS A 197 -40.87 44.92 59.86
C LYS A 197 -40.85 44.75 58.33
N THR A 198 -40.74 43.52 57.84
CA THR A 198 -40.78 43.21 56.41
C THR A 198 -42.17 43.45 55.85
N ILE A 199 -43.22 43.03 56.58
CA ILE A 199 -44.60 43.32 56.22
C ILE A 199 -44.87 44.82 56.15
N GLU A 200 -44.39 45.62 57.12
CA GLU A 200 -44.53 47.08 57.11
C GLU A 200 -43.80 47.71 55.91
N SER A 201 -42.58 47.28 55.61
CA SER A 201 -41.85 47.74 54.41
C SER A 201 -42.62 47.43 53.12
N LEU A 202 -43.18 46.24 53.00
CA LEU A 202 -43.97 45.86 51.82
C LEU A 202 -45.32 46.56 51.77
N ARG A 203 -45.92 46.89 52.91
CA ARG A 203 -47.14 47.71 52.98
C ARG A 203 -46.86 49.14 52.53
N LEU A 204 -45.71 49.72 52.88
CA LEU A 204 -45.31 51.04 52.37
C LEU A 204 -45.11 51.03 50.85
N GLN A 205 -44.44 50.00 50.31
CA GLN A 205 -44.30 49.85 48.86
C GLN A 205 -45.65 49.60 48.17
N LEU A 206 -46.54 48.84 48.80
CA LEU A 206 -47.89 48.63 48.30
C LEU A 206 -48.67 49.95 48.27
N GLU A 207 -48.60 50.76 49.32
CA GLU A 207 -49.28 52.06 49.40
C GLU A 207 -48.78 53.01 48.30
N GLU A 208 -47.47 53.05 48.05
CA GLU A 208 -46.87 53.79 46.93
C GLU A 208 -47.45 53.32 45.59
N GLN A 209 -47.50 52.01 45.34
CA GLN A 209 -48.06 51.48 44.10
C GLN A 209 -49.59 51.70 43.97
N LEU A 210 -50.33 51.70 45.08
CA LEU A 210 -51.76 52.01 45.09
C LEU A 210 -52.03 53.50 44.85
N GLN A 211 -51.14 54.38 45.32
CA GLN A 211 -51.19 55.81 45.03
C GLN A 211 -50.97 56.07 43.53
N ILE A 212 -49.94 55.45 42.93
CA ILE A 212 -49.69 55.50 41.48
C ILE A 212 -50.89 54.93 40.71
N HIS A 213 -51.41 53.78 41.14
CA HIS A 213 -52.59 53.17 40.51
C HIS A 213 -53.78 54.12 40.51
N THR A 214 -54.05 54.81 41.62
CA THR A 214 -55.15 55.77 41.78
C THR A 214 -54.97 56.98 40.86
N GLN A 215 -53.74 57.51 40.76
CA GLN A 215 -53.43 58.59 39.82
C GLN A 215 -53.70 58.17 38.37
N LEU A 216 -53.21 56.99 37.96
CA LEU A 216 -53.42 56.45 36.61
C LEU A 216 -54.88 56.07 36.34
N ALA A 217 -55.62 55.59 37.35
CA ALA A 217 -57.04 55.23 37.20
C ALA A 217 -57.93 56.46 36.97
N ASN A 218 -57.53 57.62 37.52
CA ASN A 218 -58.22 58.89 37.34
C ASN A 218 -57.81 59.63 36.06
N GLN A 219 -56.88 59.09 35.27
CA GLN A 219 -56.47 59.69 34.01
C GLN A 219 -57.63 59.65 33.01
N SER A 220 -58.19 60.81 32.70
CA SER A 220 -59.29 60.96 31.75
C SER A 220 -58.78 61.13 30.33
N PHE A 221 -59.37 60.39 29.41
CA PHE A 221 -59.11 60.48 27.97
C PHE A 221 -60.38 61.05 27.28
N LEU A 222 -60.25 61.90 26.25
CA LEU A 222 -61.33 62.49 25.42
C LEU A 222 -62.38 61.49 24.83
N PRO A 223 -63.69 61.64 25.02
CA PRO A 223 -64.70 60.64 24.62
C PRO A 223 -64.84 60.25 23.12
N GLY A 224 -64.04 60.82 22.19
CA GLY A 224 -64.10 60.60 20.74
C GLY A 224 -63.25 59.45 20.17
N PHE A 225 -62.82 58.46 20.96
CA PHE A 225 -61.82 57.46 20.52
C PHE A 225 -62.34 56.27 19.73
N SER A 226 -63.65 56.05 19.70
CA SER A 226 -64.24 54.89 19.01
C SER A 226 -63.97 54.87 17.50
N GLU A 227 -63.49 55.99 16.94
CA GLU A 227 -63.27 56.14 15.50
C GLU A 227 -61.80 55.99 15.06
N ASP A 228 -60.81 56.15 15.94
CA ASP A 228 -59.38 55.96 15.63
C ASP A 228 -58.93 54.51 15.85
N PHE A 229 -58.22 53.96 14.87
CA PHE A 229 -57.83 52.57 14.76
C PHE A 229 -56.90 52.09 15.88
N LEU A 230 -56.03 52.97 16.40
CA LEU A 230 -55.09 52.61 17.46
C LEU A 230 -55.65 52.94 18.85
N LEU A 231 -56.25 54.12 19.00
CA LEU A 231 -56.77 54.59 20.28
C LEU A 231 -57.84 53.66 20.85
N SER A 232 -58.74 53.10 20.03
CA SER A 232 -59.80 52.22 20.52
C SER A 232 -59.26 50.96 21.22
N ASP A 233 -58.25 50.31 20.64
CA ASP A 233 -57.61 49.12 21.21
C ASP A 233 -56.76 49.48 22.42
N TRP A 234 -55.96 50.55 22.33
CA TRP A 234 -55.08 50.97 23.43
C TRP A 234 -55.87 51.41 24.66
N VAL A 235 -56.96 52.18 24.50
CA VAL A 235 -57.82 52.57 25.61
C VAL A 235 -58.49 51.35 26.25
N THR A 236 -58.92 50.38 25.45
CA THR A 236 -59.48 49.11 25.96
C THR A 236 -58.45 48.37 26.82
N ARG A 237 -57.22 48.19 26.32
CA ARG A 237 -56.13 47.56 27.08
C ARG A 237 -55.76 48.34 28.35
N TYR A 238 -55.83 49.68 28.29
CA TYR A 238 -55.61 50.53 29.47
C TYR A 238 -56.66 50.29 30.55
N GLN A 239 -57.93 50.15 30.15
CA GLN A 239 -59.04 49.84 31.04
C GLN A 239 -58.93 48.43 31.62
N GLU A 240 -58.57 47.43 30.81
CA GLU A 240 -58.31 46.07 31.28
C GLU A 240 -57.22 46.03 32.35
N LYS A 241 -56.10 46.71 32.11
CA LYS A 241 -54.99 46.81 33.08
C LYS A 241 -55.39 47.57 34.34
N THR A 242 -56.28 48.55 34.22
CA THR A 242 -56.86 49.25 35.38
C THR A 242 -57.71 48.29 36.21
N SER A 243 -58.56 47.49 35.55
CA SER A 243 -59.36 46.44 36.21
C SER A 243 -58.50 45.37 36.89
N ASP A 244 -57.39 44.96 36.28
CA ASP A 244 -56.48 43.98 36.86
C ASP A 244 -55.77 44.52 38.11
N ALA A 245 -55.34 45.79 38.08
CA ALA A 245 -54.79 46.46 39.25
C ALA A 245 -55.84 46.65 40.37
N ASP A 246 -57.10 46.95 40.02
CA ASP A 246 -58.21 47.03 40.98
C ASP A 246 -58.48 45.67 41.67
N LYS A 247 -58.45 44.57 40.90
CA LYS A 247 -58.57 43.21 41.45
C LYS A 247 -57.42 42.90 42.39
N ALA A 248 -56.18 43.26 42.00
CA ALA A 248 -54.99 43.06 42.81
C ALA A 248 -55.07 43.86 44.13
N ARG A 249 -55.53 45.12 44.08
CA ARG A 249 -55.81 45.96 45.25
C ARG A 249 -56.83 45.32 46.18
N LEU A 250 -57.99 44.90 45.66
CA LEU A 250 -59.05 44.27 46.45
C LEU A 250 -58.56 42.97 47.11
N PHE A 251 -57.85 42.14 46.34
CA PHE A 251 -57.28 40.89 46.84
C PHE A 251 -56.34 41.14 48.02
N ILE A 252 -55.33 42.00 47.85
CA ILE A 252 -54.30 42.17 48.89
C ILE A 252 -54.80 42.95 50.10
N THR A 253 -55.70 43.92 49.91
CA THR A 253 -56.31 44.65 51.03
C THR A 253 -57.14 43.71 51.91
N GLY A 254 -57.93 42.82 51.29
CA GLY A 254 -58.65 41.77 52.00
C GLY A 254 -57.71 40.79 52.71
N ARG A 255 -56.60 40.39 52.06
CA ARG A 255 -55.61 39.49 52.67
C ARG A 255 -54.92 40.11 53.88
N ILE A 256 -54.45 41.36 53.78
CA ILE A 256 -53.84 42.09 54.90
C ILE A 256 -54.82 42.16 56.08
N GLN A 257 -56.07 42.54 55.83
CA GLN A 257 -57.08 42.69 56.89
C GLN A 257 -57.38 41.38 57.63
N HIS A 258 -57.25 40.23 56.96
CA HIS A 258 -57.55 38.92 57.55
C HIS A 258 -56.35 38.17 58.14
N THR A 259 -55.12 38.52 57.77
CA THR A 259 -53.93 37.71 58.11
C THR A 259 -52.88 38.44 58.96
N LEU A 260 -52.97 39.78 59.08
CA LEU A 260 -51.98 40.59 59.81
C LEU A 260 -51.92 40.29 61.32
N ASP A 261 -53.01 39.84 61.93
CA ASP A 261 -53.08 39.52 63.36
C ASP A 261 -52.62 38.09 63.69
N TYR A 262 -52.26 37.28 62.69
CA TYR A 262 -51.93 35.86 62.84
C TYR A 262 -50.49 35.55 62.39
N PRO A 263 -49.52 35.45 63.33
CA PRO A 263 -48.10 35.26 63.04
C PRO A 263 -47.76 34.10 62.08
N ASP A 264 -48.50 33.00 62.16
CA ASP A 264 -48.27 31.79 61.35
C ASP A 264 -48.56 31.99 59.85
N TYR A 265 -49.25 33.08 59.50
CA TYR A 265 -49.57 33.44 58.13
C TYR A 265 -48.67 34.56 57.58
N HIS A 266 -47.73 35.08 58.37
CA HIS A 266 -46.91 36.22 57.98
C HIS A 266 -45.98 35.92 56.79
N ASP A 267 -45.42 34.70 56.68
CA ASP A 267 -44.61 34.32 55.51
C ASP A 267 -45.45 34.24 54.22
N ILE A 268 -46.69 33.75 54.34
CA ILE A 268 -47.64 33.72 53.23
C ILE A 268 -48.02 35.15 52.84
N LEU A 269 -48.33 36.00 53.83
CA LEU A 269 -48.66 37.40 53.62
C LEU A 269 -47.49 38.18 53.00
N ILE A 270 -46.24 37.93 53.41
CA ILE A 270 -45.05 38.54 52.79
C ILE A 270 -44.95 38.14 51.32
N SER A 271 -45.10 36.85 51.01
CA SER A 271 -45.04 36.36 49.63
C SER A 271 -46.18 36.94 48.77
N GLU A 272 -47.40 37.00 49.31
CA GLU A 272 -48.56 37.59 48.63
C GLU A 272 -48.43 39.10 48.47
N LEU A 273 -47.90 39.82 49.48
CA LEU A 273 -47.60 41.25 49.43
C LEU A 273 -46.53 41.55 48.39
N GLN A 274 -45.38 40.88 48.44
CA GLN A 274 -44.29 41.06 47.48
C GLN A 274 -44.77 40.81 46.06
N ARG A 275 -45.45 39.67 45.84
CA ARG A 275 -46.02 39.34 44.53
C ARG A 275 -47.02 40.39 44.05
N THR A 276 -47.85 40.92 44.94
CA THR A 276 -48.85 41.94 44.57
C THR A 276 -48.19 43.29 44.30
N VAL A 277 -47.16 43.67 45.06
CA VAL A 277 -46.35 44.87 44.81
C VAL A 277 -45.68 44.78 43.45
N ASP A 278 -45.04 43.66 43.13
CA ASP A 278 -44.38 43.44 41.83
C ASP A 278 -45.38 43.48 40.67
N LEU A 279 -46.52 42.82 40.83
CA LEU A 279 -47.61 42.84 39.85
C LEU A 279 -48.16 44.25 39.62
N LEU A 280 -48.42 45.00 40.70
CA LEU A 280 -48.92 46.37 40.60
C LEU A 280 -47.88 47.29 39.98
N LYS A 281 -46.60 47.12 40.29
CA LYS A 281 -45.50 47.88 39.69
C LYS A 281 -45.41 47.64 38.18
N GLU A 282 -45.40 46.38 37.74
CA GLU A 282 -45.39 46.04 36.31
C GLU A 282 -46.66 46.56 35.61
N THR A 283 -47.82 46.37 36.23
CA THR A 283 -49.12 46.78 35.66
C THR A 283 -49.21 48.31 35.56
N ASN A 284 -48.78 49.05 36.59
CA ASN A 284 -48.74 50.50 36.57
C ASN A 284 -47.73 51.04 35.55
N GLN A 285 -46.57 50.39 35.39
CA GLN A 285 -45.61 50.77 34.35
C GLN A 285 -46.21 50.60 32.95
N GLN A 286 -46.78 49.41 32.66
CA GLN A 286 -47.42 49.15 31.37
C GLN A 286 -48.58 50.12 31.10
N ARG A 287 -49.36 50.46 32.13
CA ARG A 287 -50.41 51.48 32.05
C ARG A 287 -49.84 52.86 31.76
N ASN A 288 -48.80 53.29 32.47
CA ASN A 288 -48.19 54.60 32.24
C ASN A 288 -47.66 54.72 30.81
N GLU A 289 -46.92 53.72 30.32
CA GLU A 289 -46.42 53.69 28.93
C GLU A 289 -47.56 53.74 27.91
N LEU A 290 -48.65 53.01 28.18
CA LEU A 290 -49.83 53.01 27.32
C LEU A 290 -50.59 54.36 27.39
N GLY A 291 -50.68 54.96 28.58
CA GLY A 291 -51.29 56.27 28.81
C GLY A 291 -50.52 57.39 28.12
N GLU A 292 -49.20 57.38 28.17
CA GLU A 292 -48.34 58.31 27.42
C GLU A 292 -48.53 58.14 25.91
N LYS A 293 -48.59 56.90 25.41
CA LYS A 293 -48.88 56.62 23.99
C LYS A 293 -50.25 57.10 23.56
N ILE A 294 -51.27 56.88 24.39
CA ILE A 294 -52.63 57.35 24.17
C ILE A 294 -52.62 58.89 24.11
N LEU A 295 -52.08 59.58 25.11
CA LEU A 295 -52.02 61.06 25.13
C LEU A 295 -51.22 61.65 23.94
N ALA A 296 -50.10 61.04 23.58
CA ALA A 296 -49.31 61.47 22.42
C ALA A 296 -50.10 61.30 21.12
N ARG A 297 -50.86 60.21 20.98
CA ARG A 297 -51.71 59.98 19.81
C ARG A 297 -52.93 60.90 19.82
N GLU A 298 -53.51 61.19 20.98
CA GLU A 298 -54.61 62.14 21.13
C GLU A 298 -54.21 63.56 20.70
N THR A 299 -53.08 64.05 21.18
CA THR A 299 -52.57 65.38 20.79
C THR A 299 -52.26 65.49 19.30
N LEU A 300 -51.89 64.37 18.67
CA LEU A 300 -51.64 64.28 17.22
C LEU A 300 -52.93 64.27 16.39
N VAL A 301 -53.93 63.49 16.80
CA VAL A 301 -55.19 63.26 16.07
C VAL A 301 -56.21 64.38 16.35
N TYR A 302 -56.20 64.94 17.55
CA TYR A 302 -57.08 65.99 18.05
C TYR A 302 -56.26 67.19 18.56
N PRO A 303 -55.61 67.96 17.68
CA PRO A 303 -54.76 69.07 18.10
C PRO A 303 -55.57 70.18 18.80
N THR A 304 -55.03 70.71 19.90
CA THR A 304 -55.63 71.77 20.72
C THR A 304 -55.43 73.18 20.15
N ALA A 305 -54.69 73.32 19.05
CA ALA A 305 -54.40 74.59 18.38
C ALA A 305 -55.69 75.34 17.97
N LEU A 306 -55.71 76.66 18.19
CA LEU A 306 -56.87 77.52 17.94
C LEU A 306 -56.79 78.29 16.61
N ASP A 307 -55.59 78.40 16.02
CA ASP A 307 -55.34 79.14 14.79
C ASP A 307 -55.60 78.27 13.54
N PRO A 308 -56.51 78.67 12.62
CA PRO A 308 -56.76 77.99 11.36
C PRO A 308 -55.49 77.74 10.52
N ALA A 309 -54.53 78.67 10.51
CA ALA A 309 -53.30 78.52 9.72
C ALA A 309 -52.39 77.40 10.28
N VAL A 310 -52.39 77.21 11.60
CA VAL A 310 -51.67 76.10 12.26
C VAL A 310 -52.38 74.78 12.00
N LEU A 311 -53.71 74.74 12.09
CA LEU A 311 -54.50 73.55 11.81
C LEU A 311 -54.38 73.10 10.34
N GLU A 312 -54.30 74.03 9.40
CA GLU A 312 -54.05 73.72 7.99
C GLU A 312 -52.67 73.08 7.77
N LYS A 313 -51.61 73.62 8.41
CA LYS A 313 -50.27 73.01 8.36
C LYS A 313 -50.26 71.60 8.95
N LEU A 314 -50.93 71.38 10.07
CA LEU A 314 -51.04 70.06 10.71
C LEU A 314 -51.83 69.07 9.84
N MET A 315 -52.89 69.53 9.18
CA MET A 315 -53.65 68.73 8.22
C MET A 315 -52.80 68.34 7.01
N LEU A 316 -52.03 69.27 6.43
CA LEU A 316 -51.11 68.95 5.34
C LEU A 316 -50.03 67.95 5.76
N ALA A 317 -49.50 68.06 6.99
CA ALA A 317 -48.56 67.09 7.55
C ALA A 317 -49.20 65.69 7.71
N ALA A 318 -50.44 65.62 8.21
CA ALA A 318 -51.20 64.37 8.33
C ALA A 318 -51.48 63.73 6.96
N LYS A 319 -51.89 64.55 5.98
CA LYS A 319 -52.09 64.12 4.58
C LYS A 319 -50.81 63.56 3.97
N ASN A 320 -49.67 64.24 4.15
CA ASN A 320 -48.37 63.78 3.66
C ASN A 320 -47.93 62.47 4.34
N THR A 321 -48.25 62.30 5.62
CA THR A 321 -47.97 61.05 6.35
C THR A 321 -48.78 59.88 5.77
N LEU A 322 -50.08 60.09 5.51
CA LEU A 322 -50.92 59.09 4.84
C LEU A 322 -50.37 58.75 3.46
N LYS A 323 -50.08 59.76 2.62
CA LYS A 323 -49.49 59.56 1.28
C LYS A 323 -48.23 58.70 1.35
N LYS A 324 -47.29 59.05 2.22
CA LYS A 324 -46.03 58.31 2.38
C LYS A 324 -46.26 56.85 2.79
N GLN A 325 -47.14 56.60 3.75
CA GLN A 325 -47.43 55.24 4.22
C GLN A 325 -48.12 54.39 3.15
N PHE A 326 -49.06 55.00 2.44
CA PHE A 326 -49.74 54.36 1.33
C PHE A 326 -48.80 54.01 0.17
N GLU A 327 -47.93 54.95 -0.22
CA GLU A 327 -46.91 54.72 -1.25
C GLU A 327 -45.93 53.63 -0.83
N THR A 328 -45.50 53.60 0.44
CA THR A 328 -44.63 52.55 0.98
C THR A 328 -45.30 51.18 0.92
N PHE A 329 -46.58 51.10 1.29
CA PHE A 329 -47.37 49.88 1.16
C PHE A 329 -47.45 49.40 -0.30
N LEU A 330 -47.80 50.29 -1.24
CA LEU A 330 -47.91 49.94 -2.66
C LEU A 330 -46.56 49.53 -3.27
N LEU A 331 -45.48 50.25 -2.96
CA LEU A 331 -44.14 49.89 -3.42
C LEU A 331 -43.74 48.51 -2.91
N THR A 332 -44.09 48.17 -1.67
CA THR A 332 -43.82 46.84 -1.10
C THR A 332 -44.67 45.78 -1.77
N LEU A 333 -45.95 46.06 -2.02
CA LEU A 333 -46.88 45.17 -2.71
C LEU A 333 -46.43 44.87 -4.16
N CYS A 334 -45.90 45.87 -4.88
CA CYS A 334 -45.40 45.71 -6.24
C CYS A 334 -44.26 44.69 -6.37
N VAL A 335 -43.49 44.49 -5.29
CA VAL A 335 -42.37 43.54 -5.25
C VAL A 335 -42.83 42.11 -4.93
N ILE A 336 -44.05 41.94 -4.41
CA ILE A 336 -44.59 40.61 -4.10
C ILE A 336 -45.06 39.95 -5.40
N ASP A 337 -44.35 38.91 -5.82
CA ASP A 337 -44.72 38.16 -7.01
C ASP A 337 -45.74 37.06 -6.69
N VAL A 338 -46.94 37.20 -7.25
CA VAL A 338 -48.09 36.31 -7.03
C VAL A 338 -48.38 35.39 -8.22
N ASN A 339 -47.43 35.25 -9.15
CA ASN A 339 -47.64 34.49 -10.40
C ASN A 339 -47.88 32.99 -10.17
N ASN A 340 -47.43 32.42 -9.04
CA ASN A 340 -47.55 31.00 -8.75
C ASN A 340 -48.87 30.68 -8.04
N LYS A 341 -49.93 30.46 -8.83
CA LYS A 341 -51.29 30.17 -8.32
C LYS A 341 -51.46 28.78 -7.72
N ASP A 342 -50.52 27.87 -7.94
CA ASP A 342 -50.58 26.49 -7.41
C ASP A 342 -49.95 26.37 -6.02
N ASP A 343 -49.20 27.39 -5.59
CA ASP A 343 -48.56 27.43 -4.28
C ASP A 343 -49.53 27.80 -3.16
N LYS A 344 -49.74 26.89 -2.20
CA LYS A 344 -50.67 27.07 -1.07
C LYS A 344 -50.34 28.29 -0.21
N ASP A 345 -49.07 28.65 -0.11
CA ASP A 345 -48.61 29.76 0.73
C ASP A 345 -48.84 31.09 0.03
N THR A 346 -48.56 31.14 -1.28
CA THR A 346 -48.95 32.27 -2.14
C THR A 346 -50.47 32.47 -2.09
N GLN A 347 -51.27 31.41 -2.15
CA GLN A 347 -52.73 31.49 -2.00
C GLN A 347 -53.16 32.05 -0.63
N PHE A 348 -52.49 31.64 0.46
CA PHE A 348 -52.74 32.16 1.81
C PHE A 348 -52.47 33.67 1.90
N PHE A 349 -51.34 34.15 1.39
CA PHE A 349 -51.01 35.57 1.40
C PHE A 349 -51.89 36.40 0.45
N VAL A 350 -52.20 35.90 -0.74
CA VAL A 350 -53.15 36.53 -1.67
C VAL A 350 -54.51 36.69 -1.00
N LYS A 351 -55.01 35.68 -0.28
CA LYS A 351 -56.28 35.78 0.45
C LYS A 351 -56.27 36.89 1.50
N ASN A 352 -55.19 37.00 2.28
CA ASN A 352 -55.05 38.06 3.30
C ASN A 352 -54.95 39.45 2.66
N LEU A 353 -54.24 39.58 1.53
CA LEU A 353 -54.13 40.82 0.77
C LEU A 353 -55.48 41.23 0.16
N LEU A 354 -56.27 40.28 -0.35
CA LEU A 354 -57.62 40.54 -0.88
C LEU A 354 -58.57 41.00 0.24
N GLN A 355 -58.49 40.38 1.41
CA GLN A 355 -59.27 40.81 2.57
C GLN A 355 -58.89 42.24 2.98
N PHE A 356 -57.60 42.52 3.12
CA PHE A 356 -57.10 43.86 3.46
C PHE A 356 -57.50 44.91 2.42
N ASN A 357 -57.38 44.61 1.12
CA ASN A 357 -57.81 45.52 0.04
C ASN A 357 -59.30 45.84 0.09
N THR A 358 -60.12 44.88 0.53
CA THR A 358 -61.57 45.07 0.72
C THR A 358 -61.84 45.97 1.93
N GLU A 359 -61.17 45.72 3.05
CA GLU A 359 -61.25 46.56 4.26
C GLU A 359 -60.75 47.99 4.02
N LEU A 360 -59.65 48.14 3.28
CA LEU A 360 -59.08 49.44 2.87
C LEU A 360 -60.08 50.24 2.04
N LYS A 361 -60.74 49.62 1.06
CA LYS A 361 -61.80 50.25 0.27
C LYS A 361 -62.95 50.74 1.15
N GLN A 362 -63.41 49.92 2.09
CA GLN A 362 -64.49 50.28 3.02
C GLN A 362 -64.06 51.42 3.95
N LYS A 363 -62.81 51.43 4.43
CA LYS A 363 -62.27 52.52 5.25
C LYS A 363 -62.17 53.82 4.46
N PHE A 364 -61.72 53.80 3.21
CA PHE A 364 -61.73 54.96 2.32
C PHE A 364 -63.15 55.48 2.02
N GLN A 365 -64.15 54.58 1.89
CA GLN A 365 -65.55 54.97 1.72
C GLN A 365 -66.12 55.78 2.88
N LYS A 366 -65.63 55.57 4.12
CA LYS A 366 -66.07 56.32 5.30
C LYS A 366 -65.62 57.78 5.29
N TYR A 367 -64.66 58.14 4.45
CA TYR A 367 -64.05 59.48 4.43
C TYR A 367 -64.11 60.14 3.03
N PRO A 368 -65.31 60.41 2.48
CA PRO A 368 -65.48 60.95 1.12
C PRO A 368 -64.91 62.36 0.94
N SER A 369 -64.65 63.08 2.03
CA SER A 369 -64.11 64.44 2.04
C SER A 369 -62.59 64.50 1.93
N ILE A 370 -61.87 63.38 2.09
CA ILE A 370 -60.41 63.31 1.97
C ILE A 370 -59.93 62.25 0.96
N VAL A 371 -60.84 61.43 0.42
CA VAL A 371 -60.54 60.42 -0.60
C VAL A 371 -61.45 60.59 -1.82
N HIS A 372 -60.84 60.74 -3.01
CA HIS A 372 -61.59 60.89 -4.26
C HIS A 372 -62.30 59.58 -4.65
N SER A 373 -63.62 59.63 -4.83
CA SER A 373 -64.45 58.42 -4.99
C SER A 373 -64.13 57.62 -6.25
N SER A 374 -63.86 58.28 -7.38
CA SER A 374 -63.49 57.61 -8.64
C SER A 374 -62.07 57.01 -8.59
N ALA A 375 -61.13 57.67 -7.93
CA ALA A 375 -59.75 57.18 -7.78
C ALA A 375 -59.68 55.98 -6.84
N ARG A 376 -60.54 55.94 -5.81
CA ARG A 376 -60.68 54.78 -4.91
C ARG A 376 -61.09 53.51 -5.65
N ASP A 377 -62.10 53.60 -6.52
CA ASP A 377 -62.58 52.43 -7.26
C ASP A 377 -61.56 51.96 -8.31
N ALA A 378 -60.87 52.91 -8.96
CA ALA A 378 -59.74 52.61 -9.85
C ALA A 378 -58.58 51.91 -9.11
N LEU A 379 -58.19 52.41 -7.93
CA LEU A 379 -57.17 51.79 -7.09
C LEU A 379 -57.54 50.35 -6.70
N HIS A 380 -58.78 50.14 -6.22
CA HIS A 380 -59.21 48.80 -5.81
C HIS A 380 -59.16 47.82 -7.00
N ASP A 381 -59.61 48.25 -8.17
CA ASP A 381 -59.53 47.46 -9.39
C ASP A 381 -58.07 47.12 -9.76
N GLN A 382 -57.16 48.09 -9.68
CA GLN A 382 -55.72 47.88 -9.94
C GLN A 382 -55.08 46.91 -8.94
N LEU A 383 -55.43 47.01 -7.65
CA LEU A 383 -54.94 46.10 -6.61
C LEU A 383 -55.44 44.66 -6.84
N LEU A 384 -56.68 44.48 -7.29
CA LEU A 384 -57.20 43.15 -7.67
C LEU A 384 -56.47 42.59 -8.90
N MET A 385 -56.21 43.43 -9.91
CA MET A 385 -55.45 43.01 -11.10
C MET A 385 -54.01 42.63 -10.76
N HIS A 386 -53.34 43.38 -9.88
CA HIS A 386 -51.99 43.06 -9.40
C HIS A 386 -51.95 41.70 -8.69
N LEU A 387 -53.00 41.36 -7.95
CA LEU A 387 -53.17 40.06 -7.30
C LEU A 387 -53.63 38.93 -8.24
N GLY A 388 -53.86 39.23 -9.52
CA GLY A 388 -54.26 38.23 -10.53
C GLY A 388 -55.72 37.81 -10.48
N GLU A 389 -56.59 38.58 -9.82
CA GLU A 389 -58.03 38.36 -9.72
C GLU A 389 -58.78 39.06 -10.88
N LYS A 390 -59.82 38.40 -11.42
CA LYS A 390 -60.60 38.93 -12.56
C LYS A 390 -61.75 39.83 -12.09
N LYS A 391 -62.07 40.88 -12.87
CA LYS A 391 -63.30 41.66 -12.71
C LYS A 391 -64.54 40.75 -12.77
N ARG A 392 -65.60 41.11 -12.03
CA ARG A 392 -66.95 40.51 -12.17
C ARG A 392 -67.33 40.39 -13.66
N PHE A 393 -67.32 39.15 -14.17
CA PHE A 393 -67.97 38.54 -15.34
C PHE A 393 -68.16 39.27 -16.70
N LEU A 394 -67.88 40.57 -16.88
CA LEU A 394 -68.33 41.31 -18.09
C LEU A 394 -67.27 42.08 -18.89
N PHE A 395 -65.97 41.98 -18.59
CA PHE A 395 -64.91 42.57 -19.41
C PHE A 395 -63.98 41.50 -19.98
N TRP A 396 -64.28 41.01 -21.18
CA TRP A 396 -63.34 40.24 -22.00
C TRP A 396 -62.41 41.22 -22.71
N GLY A 397 -61.12 41.25 -22.36
CA GLY A 397 -60.08 41.87 -23.19
C GLY A 397 -59.03 42.75 -22.51
N THR A 398 -59.09 43.06 -21.21
CA THR A 398 -58.02 43.83 -20.55
C THR A 398 -56.89 42.91 -20.09
N ALA A 399 -55.69 43.09 -20.65
CA ALA A 399 -54.48 42.44 -20.18
C ALA A 399 -54.26 42.74 -18.69
N LEU A 400 -53.85 41.72 -17.92
CA LEU A 400 -53.45 41.86 -16.52
C LEU A 400 -52.18 42.73 -16.45
N SER A 401 -52.34 44.05 -16.26
CA SER A 401 -51.21 44.95 -16.04
C SER A 401 -50.82 44.91 -14.56
N LYS A 402 -49.60 44.48 -14.25
CA LYS A 402 -49.01 44.62 -12.91
C LYS A 402 -48.91 46.11 -12.56
N MET A 403 -49.10 46.45 -11.28
CA MET A 403 -48.90 47.83 -10.82
C MET A 403 -47.40 48.14 -10.87
N GLU A 404 -47.02 49.20 -11.59
CA GLU A 404 -45.62 49.62 -11.69
C GLU A 404 -45.28 50.73 -10.70
N ALA A 405 -44.05 50.74 -10.21
CA ALA A 405 -43.58 51.72 -9.23
C ALA A 405 -43.72 53.17 -9.71
N LYS A 406 -43.61 53.40 -11.03
CA LYS A 406 -43.70 54.73 -11.66
C LYS A 406 -45.11 55.36 -11.56
N ASP A 407 -46.15 54.54 -11.40
CA ASP A 407 -47.55 54.99 -11.39
C ASP A 407 -48.08 55.29 -9.98
N ILE A 408 -47.35 54.87 -8.93
CA ILE A 408 -47.78 54.95 -7.53
C ILE A 408 -47.95 56.39 -7.04
N ALA A 409 -47.01 57.28 -7.36
CA ALA A 409 -47.09 58.69 -6.95
C ALA A 409 -48.27 59.42 -7.61
N ALA A 410 -48.55 59.12 -8.88
CA ALA A 410 -49.70 59.66 -9.60
C ALA A 410 -51.02 59.17 -8.98
N LEU A 411 -51.10 57.88 -8.63
CA LEU A 411 -52.26 57.27 -7.99
C LEU A 411 -52.51 57.83 -6.58
N SER A 412 -51.45 57.99 -5.77
CA SER A 412 -51.47 58.62 -4.44
C SER A 412 -52.00 60.06 -4.51
N ASN A 413 -51.53 60.84 -5.49
CA ASN A 413 -52.02 62.20 -5.72
C ASN A 413 -53.48 62.23 -6.15
N GLN A 414 -53.88 61.41 -7.13
CA GLN A 414 -55.29 61.31 -7.57
C GLN A 414 -56.24 60.90 -6.44
N LEU A 415 -55.77 60.09 -5.49
CA LEU A 415 -56.59 59.60 -4.40
C LEU A 415 -56.78 60.62 -3.28
N PHE A 416 -55.73 61.38 -2.94
CA PHE A 416 -55.71 62.25 -1.75
C PHE A 416 -55.67 63.76 -2.05
N ASP A 417 -55.54 64.19 -3.31
CA ASP A 417 -55.64 65.61 -3.71
C ASP A 417 -57.09 66.05 -3.93
N VAL A 418 -57.87 65.96 -2.85
CA VAL A 418 -59.21 66.55 -2.75
C VAL A 418 -59.08 68.02 -2.31
N ASP A 419 -59.74 68.92 -3.01
CA ASP A 419 -59.75 70.35 -2.68
C ASP A 419 -60.44 70.60 -1.32
N VAL A 420 -59.75 71.31 -0.44
CA VAL A 420 -60.32 71.73 0.86
C VAL A 420 -61.18 72.99 0.64
N PRO A 421 -62.43 73.04 1.13
CA PRO A 421 -63.31 74.20 0.94
C PRO A 421 -62.67 75.50 1.46
N ALA A 422 -62.80 76.60 0.72
CA ALA A 422 -62.18 77.90 1.03
C ALA A 422 -62.66 78.57 2.35
N LYS A 423 -63.69 78.02 3.01
CA LYS A 423 -64.16 78.41 4.35
C LYS A 423 -64.34 77.17 5.23
N THR A 424 -63.22 76.60 5.65
CA THR A 424 -63.22 75.41 6.51
C THR A 424 -63.22 75.86 7.99
N ASP A 425 -64.18 75.38 8.78
CA ASP A 425 -64.23 75.66 10.21
C ASP A 425 -63.18 74.83 10.98
N ARG A 426 -62.97 75.18 12.26
CA ARG A 426 -62.04 74.47 13.15
C ARG A 426 -62.36 72.98 13.26
N GLN A 427 -63.64 72.61 13.36
CA GLN A 427 -64.07 71.23 13.57
C GLN A 427 -63.78 70.35 12.33
N MET A 428 -63.87 70.93 11.13
CA MET A 428 -63.55 70.24 9.87
C MET A 428 -62.05 69.94 9.74
N TYR A 429 -61.15 70.87 10.09
CA TYR A 429 -59.70 70.59 10.09
C TYR A 429 -59.34 69.46 11.05
N SER A 430 -59.88 69.47 12.27
CA SER A 430 -59.65 68.39 13.25
C SER A 430 -60.19 67.04 12.73
N LYS A 431 -61.35 67.01 12.07
CA LYS A 431 -61.89 65.80 11.44
C LYS A 431 -60.99 65.28 10.31
N PHE A 432 -60.40 66.15 9.50
CA PHE A 432 -59.47 65.75 8.44
C PHE A 432 -58.16 65.20 8.99
N ILE A 433 -57.57 65.88 9.98
CA ILE A 433 -56.35 65.42 10.66
C ILE A 433 -56.56 64.02 11.24
N ALA A 434 -57.67 63.83 11.95
CA ALA A 434 -58.00 62.54 12.54
C ALA A 434 -58.19 61.45 11.48
N ALA A 435 -58.92 61.75 10.40
CA ALA A 435 -59.15 60.81 9.31
C ALA A 435 -57.85 60.41 8.57
N PHE A 436 -56.95 61.37 8.29
CA PHE A 436 -55.66 61.09 7.66
C PHE A 436 -54.77 60.19 8.51
N TYR A 437 -54.61 60.51 9.81
CA TYR A 437 -53.80 59.69 10.71
C TYR A 437 -54.41 58.31 11.00
N ASN A 438 -55.74 58.20 11.01
CA ASN A 438 -56.44 56.94 11.18
C ASN A 438 -56.19 55.98 10.01
N LEU A 439 -56.34 56.48 8.78
CA LEU A 439 -56.04 55.70 7.56
C LEU A 439 -54.56 55.33 7.48
N ALA A 440 -53.66 56.23 7.85
CA ALA A 440 -52.22 55.98 7.85
C ALA A 440 -51.86 54.83 8.81
N ALA A 441 -52.43 54.84 10.02
CA ALA A 441 -52.21 53.79 11.01
C ALA A 441 -52.79 52.43 10.58
N PHE A 442 -53.96 52.42 9.93
CA PHE A 442 -54.56 51.19 9.39
C PHE A 442 -53.68 50.55 8.31
N ILE A 443 -53.09 51.37 7.42
CA ILE A 443 -52.20 50.88 6.36
C ILE A 443 -50.88 50.36 6.95
N ASP A 444 -50.28 51.11 7.87
CA ASP A 444 -49.00 50.78 8.50
C ASP A 444 -49.09 49.49 9.34
N ALA A 445 -50.25 49.19 9.94
CA ALA A 445 -50.46 48.00 10.75
C ALA A 445 -50.51 46.69 9.95
N PHE A 446 -50.68 46.74 8.63
CA PHE A 446 -50.74 45.52 7.81
C PHE A 446 -49.33 44.97 7.52
N PRO A 447 -49.06 43.66 7.71
CA PRO A 447 -47.71 43.10 7.69
C PRO A 447 -47.15 42.85 6.27
N ILE A 448 -47.25 43.83 5.36
CA ILE A 448 -46.86 43.71 3.95
C ILE A 448 -45.37 43.35 3.77
N GLN A 449 -44.49 43.92 4.61
CA GLN A 449 -43.06 43.65 4.54
C GLN A 449 -42.71 42.21 4.94
N THR A 450 -43.43 41.63 5.89
CA THR A 450 -43.27 40.24 6.31
C THR A 450 -43.65 39.28 5.18
N ILE A 451 -44.72 39.58 4.44
CA ILE A 451 -45.13 38.81 3.25
C ILE A 451 -44.05 38.88 2.16
N LYS A 452 -43.52 40.07 1.87
CA LYS A 452 -42.40 40.24 0.93
C LYS A 452 -41.18 39.40 1.32
N ASN A 453 -40.77 39.46 2.59
CA ASN A 453 -39.61 38.72 3.08
C ASN A 453 -39.80 37.19 2.94
N TYR A 454 -41.01 36.67 3.14
CA TYR A 454 -41.32 35.26 2.92
C TYR A 454 -41.01 34.83 1.47
N HIS A 455 -41.49 35.58 0.47
CA HIS A 455 -41.30 35.20 -0.93
C HIS A 455 -39.82 35.16 -1.33
N VAL A 456 -39.02 36.11 -0.84
CA VAL A 456 -37.56 36.13 -1.06
C VAL A 456 -36.88 34.93 -0.40
N LEU A 457 -37.19 34.68 0.87
CA LEU A 457 -36.55 33.60 1.63
C LEU A 457 -36.96 32.20 1.14
N LYS A 458 -38.18 32.05 0.60
CA LYS A 458 -38.63 30.80 -0.02
C LYS A 458 -37.74 30.41 -1.20
N GLU A 459 -37.45 31.37 -2.09
CA GLU A 459 -36.60 31.14 -3.26
C GLU A 459 -35.16 30.77 -2.84
N ILE A 460 -34.61 31.48 -1.85
CA ILE A 460 -33.29 31.18 -1.28
C ILE A 460 -33.25 29.75 -0.73
N ASN A 461 -34.24 29.36 0.07
CA ASN A 461 -34.30 28.01 0.64
C ASN A 461 -34.39 26.93 -0.47
N GLU A 462 -35.13 27.16 -1.56
CA GLU A 462 -35.17 26.20 -2.68
C GLU A 462 -33.81 26.06 -3.35
N GLN A 463 -33.11 27.17 -3.60
CA GLN A 463 -31.76 27.17 -4.18
C GLN A 463 -30.73 26.49 -3.27
N GLU A 464 -30.75 26.77 -1.97
CA GLU A 464 -29.85 26.14 -0.99
C GLU A 464 -30.09 24.63 -0.89
N HIS A 465 -31.33 24.17 -1.00
CA HIS A 465 -31.64 22.74 -1.00
C HIS A 465 -31.04 22.03 -2.22
N LEU A 466 -31.17 22.62 -3.40
CA LEU A 466 -30.53 22.10 -4.61
C LEU A 466 -29.00 22.09 -4.49
N GLN A 467 -28.43 23.13 -3.86
CA GLN A 467 -26.99 23.20 -3.59
C GLN A 467 -26.54 22.07 -2.65
N ILE A 468 -27.27 21.81 -1.56
CA ILE A 468 -27.01 20.70 -0.63
C ILE A 468 -26.96 19.37 -1.37
N LEU A 469 -28.00 19.05 -2.15
CA LEU A 469 -28.06 17.80 -2.93
C LEU A 469 -26.90 17.68 -3.92
N SER A 470 -26.53 18.77 -4.60
CA SER A 470 -25.43 18.78 -5.55
C SER A 470 -24.06 18.52 -4.89
N LYS A 471 -23.82 19.11 -3.71
CA LYS A 471 -22.56 18.95 -2.96
C LYS A 471 -22.43 17.55 -2.38
N GLU A 472 -23.50 16.99 -1.83
CA GLU A 472 -23.52 15.61 -1.34
C GLU A 472 -23.22 14.61 -2.46
N LYS A 473 -23.86 14.79 -3.62
CA LYS A 473 -23.59 13.96 -4.80
C LYS A 473 -22.14 14.05 -5.25
N THR A 474 -21.54 15.24 -5.20
CA THR A 474 -20.13 15.45 -5.55
C THR A 474 -19.21 14.70 -4.59
N ILE A 475 -19.43 14.83 -3.27
CA ILE A 475 -18.66 14.09 -2.26
C ILE A 475 -18.73 12.58 -2.49
N LEU A 476 -19.93 12.04 -2.71
CA LEU A 476 -20.11 10.60 -2.95
C LEU A 476 -19.43 10.14 -4.26
N SER A 477 -19.49 10.96 -5.31
CA SER A 477 -18.81 10.70 -6.58
C SER A 477 -17.29 10.68 -6.40
N ASP A 478 -16.73 11.63 -5.65
CA ASP A 478 -15.29 11.74 -5.41
C ASP A 478 -14.79 10.58 -4.55
N ILE A 479 -15.57 10.14 -3.55
CA ILE A 479 -15.24 8.94 -2.77
C ILE A 479 -15.25 7.71 -3.68
N ALA A 480 -16.25 7.55 -4.54
CA ALA A 480 -16.33 6.42 -5.46
C ALA A 480 -15.14 6.37 -6.42
N ALA A 481 -14.77 7.51 -7.01
CA ALA A 481 -13.62 7.61 -7.91
C ALA A 481 -12.31 7.24 -7.21
N LEU A 482 -12.11 7.75 -5.98
CA LEU A 482 -10.90 7.46 -5.19
C LEU A 482 -10.83 5.98 -4.79
N THR A 483 -11.97 5.40 -4.42
CA THR A 483 -12.09 3.97 -4.10
C THR A 483 -11.82 3.10 -5.32
N GLU A 484 -12.34 3.46 -6.50
CA GLU A 484 -12.10 2.74 -7.75
C GLU A 484 -10.62 2.77 -8.14
N GLU A 485 -9.99 3.94 -8.10
CA GLU A 485 -8.57 4.11 -8.46
C GLU A 485 -7.64 3.34 -7.52
N LEU A 486 -7.91 3.37 -6.21
CA LEU A 486 -7.19 2.52 -5.24
C LEU A 486 -7.41 1.03 -5.54
N SER A 487 -8.66 0.62 -5.79
CA SER A 487 -9.05 -0.78 -6.00
C SER A 487 -8.48 -1.38 -7.29
N GLU A 488 -8.28 -0.59 -8.34
CA GLU A 488 -7.64 -1.04 -9.58
C GLU A 488 -6.27 -1.65 -9.30
N TYR A 489 -5.44 -0.98 -8.48
CA TYR A 489 -4.11 -1.49 -8.16
C TYR A 489 -4.12 -2.65 -7.15
N PHE A 490 -5.17 -2.79 -6.33
CA PHE A 490 -5.40 -4.00 -5.53
C PHE A 490 -5.64 -5.24 -6.40
N LEU A 491 -6.40 -5.08 -7.49
CA LEU A 491 -6.64 -6.16 -8.45
C LEU A 491 -5.39 -6.51 -9.27
N LEU A 492 -4.44 -5.58 -9.41
CA LEU A 492 -3.22 -5.81 -10.20
C LEU A 492 -2.06 -6.38 -9.36
N LEU A 493 -1.99 -6.05 -8.07
CA LEU A 493 -0.95 -6.47 -7.13
C LEU A 493 -1.53 -7.42 -6.06
N PRO A 494 -1.23 -8.72 -6.07
CA PRO A 494 -1.68 -9.64 -5.03
C PRO A 494 -1.03 -9.36 -3.65
N GLU A 495 -1.82 -9.56 -2.59
CA GLU A 495 -1.48 -9.33 -1.18
C GLU A 495 -0.17 -10.01 -0.73
N VAL A 496 0.13 -11.19 -1.29
CA VAL A 496 1.28 -12.05 -0.95
C VAL A 496 2.64 -11.41 -1.26
N LEU A 497 2.67 -10.27 -1.96
CA LEU A 497 3.92 -9.58 -2.32
C LEU A 497 4.35 -8.48 -1.34
N GLY A 498 3.63 -8.23 -0.24
CA GLY A 498 4.03 -7.16 0.68
C GLY A 498 3.36 -7.14 2.06
N ASP A 499 3.77 -8.05 2.96
CA ASP A 499 3.31 -8.05 4.36
C ASP A 499 3.71 -6.77 5.14
N ASN A 500 4.67 -5.99 4.64
CA ASN A 500 5.15 -4.73 5.23
C ASN A 500 5.10 -3.52 4.27
N GLY A 501 4.26 -3.59 3.22
CA GLY A 501 4.23 -2.60 2.13
C GLY A 501 3.07 -1.59 2.17
N PRO A 502 3.01 -0.66 1.19
CA PRO A 502 1.92 0.31 1.01
C PRO A 502 0.53 -0.33 0.84
N TRP A 503 0.48 -1.63 0.55
CA TRP A 503 -0.72 -2.45 0.43
C TRP A 503 -1.59 -2.44 1.70
N LYS A 504 -0.98 -2.55 2.88
CA LYS A 504 -1.70 -2.53 4.17
C LYS A 504 -2.29 -1.15 4.45
N SER A 505 -1.54 -0.09 4.13
CA SER A 505 -1.99 1.30 4.27
C SER A 505 -3.14 1.62 3.31
N ALA A 506 -3.03 1.18 2.05
CA ALA A 506 -4.08 1.36 1.06
C ALA A 506 -5.36 0.56 1.42
N ARG A 507 -5.23 -0.63 2.03
CA ARG A 507 -6.38 -1.45 2.44
C ARG A 507 -7.10 -0.82 3.63
N ARG A 508 -6.33 -0.25 4.56
CA ARG A 508 -6.88 0.56 5.66
C ARG A 508 -7.63 1.77 5.11
N LEU A 509 -7.02 2.51 4.17
CA LEU A 509 -7.62 3.70 3.58
C LEU A 509 -8.91 3.38 2.80
N LEU A 510 -8.98 2.24 2.10
CA LEU A 510 -10.24 1.77 1.49
C LEU A 510 -11.32 1.53 2.55
N GLY A 511 -10.98 0.91 3.69
CA GLY A 511 -11.92 0.75 4.80
C GLY A 511 -12.37 2.08 5.40
N GLU A 512 -11.46 3.06 5.50
CA GLU A 512 -11.78 4.42 5.94
C GLU A 512 -12.71 5.13 4.93
N LEU A 513 -12.47 5.00 3.63
CA LEU A 513 -13.33 5.56 2.57
C LEU A 513 -14.73 4.94 2.54
N GLU A 514 -14.85 3.63 2.73
CA GLU A 514 -16.14 2.91 2.82
C GLU A 514 -16.94 3.35 4.05
N THR A 515 -16.25 3.51 5.18
CA THR A 515 -16.83 4.01 6.43
C THR A 515 -17.30 5.46 6.24
N PHE A 516 -16.45 6.31 5.67
CA PHE A 516 -16.77 7.70 5.40
C PHE A 516 -17.94 7.86 4.41
N ARG A 517 -18.00 7.04 3.36
CA ARG A 517 -19.16 6.97 2.45
C ARG A 517 -20.45 6.66 3.21
N SER A 518 -20.41 5.62 4.05
CA SER A 518 -21.56 5.21 4.85
C SER A 518 -22.00 6.30 5.80
N GLU A 519 -21.07 7.05 6.42
CA GLU A 519 -21.40 8.22 7.25
C GLU A 519 -22.13 9.30 6.45
N VAL A 520 -21.63 9.67 5.26
CA VAL A 520 -22.27 10.69 4.41
C VAL A 520 -23.68 10.27 3.98
N GLU A 521 -23.86 9.01 3.56
CA GLU A 521 -25.15 8.46 3.16
C GLU A 521 -26.14 8.39 4.33
N ASN A 522 -25.69 7.97 5.51
CA ASN A 522 -26.54 7.86 6.71
C ASN A 522 -27.00 9.23 7.24
N GLU A 523 -26.22 10.28 7.04
CA GLU A 523 -26.59 11.64 7.48
C GLU A 523 -27.60 12.34 6.56
N ALA A 524 -27.70 11.93 5.28
CA ALA A 524 -28.66 12.52 4.34
C ALA A 524 -30.12 12.19 4.72
N GLY A 525 -30.37 11.00 5.29
CA GLY A 525 -31.69 10.56 5.73
C GLY A 525 -32.34 11.48 6.78
N PRO A 526 -31.69 11.74 7.94
CA PRO A 526 -32.21 12.63 8.97
C PRO A 526 -32.53 14.05 8.48
N TYR A 527 -31.70 14.62 7.58
CA TYR A 527 -31.98 15.93 6.98
C TYR A 527 -33.26 15.90 6.14
N GLY A 528 -33.42 14.87 5.29
CA GLY A 528 -34.65 14.68 4.50
C GLY A 528 -35.89 14.57 5.39
N GLU A 529 -35.84 13.78 6.46
CA GLU A 529 -36.96 13.64 7.39
C GLU A 529 -37.29 14.93 8.15
N GLU A 530 -36.29 15.67 8.62
CA GLU A 530 -36.51 16.96 9.31
C GLU A 530 -37.05 18.04 8.38
N ARG A 531 -36.62 18.02 7.10
CA ARG A 531 -37.14 18.91 6.07
C ARG A 531 -38.62 18.65 5.79
N GLU A 532 -39.02 17.39 5.60
CA GLU A 532 -40.43 17.03 5.37
C GLU A 532 -41.31 17.44 6.57
N LYS A 533 -40.88 17.15 7.80
CA LYS A 533 -41.57 17.61 9.03
C LYS A 533 -41.70 19.13 9.10
N THR A 534 -40.70 19.85 8.59
CA THR A 534 -40.73 21.32 8.56
C THR A 534 -41.74 21.82 7.53
N LEU A 535 -41.83 21.19 6.36
CA LEU A 535 -42.80 21.53 5.31
C LEU A 535 -44.28 21.32 5.72
N GLU A 536 -44.54 20.53 6.76
CA GLU A 536 -45.88 20.31 7.32
C GLU A 536 -46.38 21.44 8.25
N LEU A 537 -45.53 22.42 8.63
CA LEU A 537 -45.94 23.50 9.53
C LEU A 537 -47.01 24.39 8.90
N VAL A 538 -48.03 24.77 9.67
CA VAL A 538 -49.18 25.56 9.18
C VAL A 538 -48.79 26.96 8.74
N SER A 539 -47.92 27.63 9.51
CA SER A 539 -47.45 29.00 9.22
C SER A 539 -46.39 28.99 8.12
N PRO A 540 -46.61 29.65 6.97
CA PRO A 540 -45.58 29.79 5.92
C PRO A 540 -44.29 30.46 6.42
N LEU A 541 -44.40 31.42 7.34
CA LEU A 541 -43.24 32.13 7.91
C LEU A 541 -42.39 31.23 8.80
N ASP A 542 -43.04 30.43 9.65
CA ASP A 542 -42.32 29.49 10.54
C ASP A 542 -41.63 28.39 9.72
N ARG A 543 -42.23 27.96 8.61
CA ARG A 543 -41.61 27.03 7.66
C ARG A 543 -40.30 27.55 7.12
N VAL A 544 -40.33 28.75 6.54
CA VAL A 544 -39.18 29.33 5.85
C VAL A 544 -38.02 29.59 6.81
N HIS A 545 -38.29 30.11 8.02
CA HIS A 545 -37.25 30.31 9.02
C HIS A 545 -36.63 28.99 9.49
N ARG A 546 -37.45 27.98 9.75
CA ARG A 546 -36.95 26.69 10.22
C ARG A 546 -36.19 25.91 9.15
N LEU A 547 -36.60 26.06 7.88
CA LEU A 547 -35.86 25.53 6.72
C LEU A 547 -34.48 26.18 6.61
N ALA A 548 -34.40 27.51 6.68
CA ALA A 548 -33.12 28.23 6.60
C ALA A 548 -32.14 27.75 7.70
N SER A 549 -32.58 27.66 8.95
CA SER A 549 -31.73 27.15 10.05
C SER A 549 -31.32 25.68 9.86
N LEU A 550 -32.20 24.84 9.31
CA LEU A 550 -31.90 23.44 9.00
C LEU A 550 -30.85 23.32 7.88
N GLN A 551 -30.96 24.18 6.86
CA GLN A 551 -30.08 24.20 5.69
C GLN A 551 -28.70 24.74 6.03
N GLU A 552 -28.62 25.81 6.82
CA GLU A 552 -27.35 26.34 7.35
C GLU A 552 -26.57 25.25 8.09
N LYS A 553 -27.23 24.56 9.03
CA LYS A 553 -26.64 23.43 9.76
C LYS A 553 -26.15 22.31 8.82
N ARG A 554 -26.89 22.00 7.75
CA ARG A 554 -26.50 20.95 6.80
C ARG A 554 -25.33 21.38 5.92
N LEU A 555 -25.31 22.64 5.47
CA LEU A 555 -24.20 23.19 4.69
C LEU A 555 -22.90 23.20 5.50
N ASP A 556 -22.96 23.50 6.80
CA ASP A 556 -21.81 23.41 7.71
C ASP A 556 -21.29 21.98 7.85
N GLN A 557 -22.20 21.01 8.00
CA GLN A 557 -21.83 19.58 8.01
C GLN A 557 -21.15 19.18 6.70
N ILE A 558 -21.71 19.54 5.55
CA ILE A 558 -21.13 19.27 4.24
C ILE A 558 -19.74 19.89 4.12
N ALA A 559 -19.54 21.14 4.57
CA ALA A 559 -18.25 21.80 4.54
C ALA A 559 -17.20 21.06 5.39
N ASN A 560 -17.60 20.52 6.56
CA ASN A 560 -16.73 19.68 7.37
C ASN A 560 -16.38 18.36 6.67
N ARG A 561 -17.38 17.71 6.05
CA ARG A 561 -17.17 16.47 5.28
C ARG A 561 -16.26 16.69 4.07
N SER A 562 -16.39 17.81 3.35
CA SER A 562 -15.47 18.18 2.27
C SER A 562 -14.02 18.31 2.75
N LYS A 563 -13.77 18.83 3.96
CA LYS A 563 -12.41 18.90 4.53
C LYS A 563 -11.84 17.50 4.80
N ILE A 564 -12.64 16.60 5.38
CA ILE A 564 -12.24 15.21 5.62
C ILE A 564 -11.91 14.51 4.29
N LEU A 565 -12.74 14.69 3.27
CA LEU A 565 -12.49 14.13 1.94
C LEU A 565 -11.17 14.62 1.34
N ILE A 566 -10.86 15.92 1.45
CA ILE A 566 -9.58 16.48 0.99
C ILE A 566 -8.40 15.82 1.70
N ASP A 567 -8.51 15.56 3.00
CA ASP A 567 -7.44 14.92 3.76
C ASP A 567 -7.29 13.42 3.43
N LEU A 568 -8.39 12.73 3.13
CA LEU A 568 -8.36 11.36 2.59
C LEU A 568 -7.74 11.33 1.19
N GLN A 569 -8.06 12.29 0.32
CA GLN A 569 -7.44 12.44 -1.00
C GLN A 569 -5.92 12.66 -0.90
N LYS A 570 -5.46 13.55 0.00
CA LYS A 570 -4.02 13.76 0.26
C LYS A 570 -3.29 12.49 0.69
N GLN A 571 -3.97 11.59 1.40
CA GLN A 571 -3.40 10.30 1.81
C GLN A 571 -3.42 9.27 0.67
N ALA A 572 -4.49 9.26 -0.13
CA ALA A 572 -4.67 8.32 -1.24
C ALA A 572 -3.69 8.55 -2.39
N THR A 573 -3.51 9.80 -2.83
CA THR A 573 -2.67 10.12 -4.00
C THR A 573 -1.24 9.54 -3.93
N PRO A 574 -0.44 9.73 -2.85
CA PRO A 574 0.90 9.16 -2.77
C PRO A 574 0.88 7.63 -2.70
N LEU A 575 -0.15 7.02 -2.08
CA LEU A 575 -0.30 5.57 -2.03
C LEU A 575 -0.59 4.99 -3.42
N ILE A 576 -1.47 5.62 -4.20
CA ILE A 576 -1.78 5.22 -5.58
C ILE A 576 -0.51 5.28 -6.44
N GLN A 577 0.25 6.38 -6.36
CA GLN A 577 1.51 6.52 -7.09
C GLN A 577 2.52 5.45 -6.72
N LEU A 578 2.66 5.14 -5.43
CA LEU A 578 3.60 4.12 -4.95
C LEU A 578 3.18 2.71 -5.39
N LEU A 579 1.88 2.38 -5.34
CA LEU A 579 1.36 1.11 -5.84
C LEU A 579 1.61 0.96 -7.36
N LYS A 580 1.36 2.02 -8.12
CA LYS A 580 1.64 2.07 -9.56
C LYS A 580 3.13 1.84 -9.85
N GLN A 581 4.01 2.52 -9.12
CA GLN A 581 5.46 2.35 -9.27
C GLN A 581 5.88 0.91 -8.99
N GLN A 582 5.40 0.30 -7.89
CA GLN A 582 5.73 -1.08 -7.57
C GLN A 582 5.23 -2.08 -8.62
N PHE A 583 4.03 -1.87 -9.17
CA PHE A 583 3.51 -2.69 -10.25
C PHE A 583 4.43 -2.64 -11.48
N GLU A 584 4.79 -1.44 -11.93
CA GLU A 584 5.66 -1.25 -13.10
C GLU A 584 7.09 -1.78 -12.87
N GLU A 585 7.66 -1.59 -11.67
CA GLU A 585 8.97 -2.15 -11.33
C GLU A 585 8.98 -3.68 -11.38
N LYS A 586 7.94 -4.35 -10.85
CA LYS A 586 7.85 -5.81 -10.89
C LYS A 586 7.63 -6.33 -12.30
N LYS A 587 6.80 -5.65 -13.09
CA LYS A 587 6.54 -5.96 -14.50
C LYS A 587 7.81 -5.83 -15.35
N LYS A 588 8.57 -4.75 -15.17
CA LYS A 588 9.89 -4.56 -15.78
C LYS A 588 10.85 -5.69 -15.38
N GLY A 589 10.86 -6.08 -14.10
CA GLY A 589 11.68 -7.21 -13.62
C GLY A 589 11.32 -8.55 -14.28
N LEU A 590 10.04 -8.83 -14.51
CA LEU A 590 9.59 -10.03 -15.25
C LEU A 590 10.01 -9.98 -16.72
N SER A 591 9.78 -8.85 -17.39
CA SER A 591 10.17 -8.65 -18.79
C SER A 591 11.69 -8.81 -18.98
N GLN A 592 12.51 -8.23 -18.09
CA GLN A 592 13.96 -8.37 -18.13
C GLN A 592 14.39 -9.84 -17.96
N ARG A 593 13.86 -10.55 -16.96
CA ARG A 593 14.17 -11.97 -16.74
C ARG A 593 13.84 -12.84 -17.95
N LEU A 594 12.70 -12.58 -18.62
CA LEU A 594 12.32 -13.29 -19.82
C LEU A 594 13.25 -12.93 -21.00
N SER A 595 13.58 -11.66 -21.15
CA SER A 595 14.48 -11.16 -22.21
C SER A 595 15.90 -11.73 -22.08
N ASP A 596 16.45 -11.80 -20.86
CA ASP A 596 17.77 -12.37 -20.61
C ASP A 596 17.81 -13.85 -21.01
N GLU A 597 16.76 -14.60 -20.67
CA GLU A 597 16.70 -16.03 -20.99
C GLU A 597 16.34 -16.31 -22.45
N LEU A 598 15.58 -15.41 -23.06
CA LEU A 598 15.36 -15.40 -24.50
C LEU A 598 16.68 -15.21 -25.26
N ALA A 599 17.51 -14.25 -24.86
CA ALA A 599 18.81 -14.03 -25.50
C ALA A 599 19.73 -15.26 -25.39
N ASN A 600 19.72 -15.94 -24.23
CA ASN A 600 20.43 -17.21 -24.06
C ASN A 600 19.91 -18.30 -25.01
N ALA A 601 18.59 -18.45 -25.12
CA ALA A 601 17.95 -19.42 -25.98
C ALA A 601 18.15 -19.15 -27.48
N GLU A 602 18.10 -17.87 -27.90
CA GLU A 602 18.38 -17.46 -29.28
C GLU A 602 19.82 -17.78 -29.68
N ALA A 603 20.79 -17.50 -28.80
CA ALA A 603 22.18 -17.84 -29.05
C ALA A 603 22.38 -19.36 -29.14
N ALA A 604 21.69 -20.14 -28.30
CA ALA A 604 21.70 -21.61 -28.40
C ALA A 604 21.09 -22.12 -29.71
N LEU A 605 19.98 -21.52 -30.16
CA LEU A 605 19.34 -21.87 -31.43
C LEU A 605 20.24 -21.53 -32.62
N LEU A 606 20.91 -20.38 -32.61
CA LEU A 606 21.91 -20.01 -33.62
C LEU A 606 23.08 -20.99 -33.63
N PHE A 607 23.55 -21.41 -32.46
CA PHE A 607 24.62 -22.39 -32.33
C PHE A 607 24.25 -23.73 -32.99
N ILE A 608 23.03 -24.25 -32.77
CA ILE A 608 22.53 -25.46 -33.46
C ILE A 608 22.54 -25.28 -34.97
N LYS A 609 22.09 -24.11 -35.47
CA LYS A 609 22.07 -23.82 -36.92
C LYS A 609 23.48 -23.78 -37.52
N SER A 610 24.47 -23.33 -36.76
CA SER A 610 25.87 -23.28 -37.19
C SER A 610 26.67 -24.57 -37.00
N THR A 611 26.14 -25.56 -36.27
CA THR A 611 26.86 -26.78 -35.87
C THR A 611 26.11 -28.03 -36.34
N PRO A 612 26.20 -28.39 -37.64
CA PRO A 612 25.44 -29.51 -38.21
C PRO A 612 25.83 -30.89 -37.64
N GLU A 613 26.99 -30.99 -36.96
CA GLU A 613 27.46 -32.21 -36.31
C GLU A 613 26.59 -32.63 -35.11
N LEU A 614 25.82 -31.70 -34.53
CA LEU A 614 24.84 -31.99 -33.49
C LEU A 614 23.54 -32.45 -34.14
N THR A 615 23.22 -33.74 -34.01
CA THR A 615 22.02 -34.35 -34.61
C THR A 615 20.73 -33.89 -33.92
N PHE A 616 20.15 -32.82 -34.46
CA PHE A 616 18.79 -32.34 -34.15
C PHE A 616 17.82 -32.71 -35.27
N SER A 617 16.70 -33.32 -34.92
CA SER A 617 15.58 -33.54 -35.84
C SER A 617 14.91 -32.22 -36.23
N GLU A 618 14.27 -32.17 -37.39
CA GLU A 618 13.51 -31.00 -37.83
C GLU A 618 12.36 -30.64 -36.87
N GLN A 619 11.77 -31.66 -36.22
CA GLN A 619 10.76 -31.43 -35.20
C GLN A 619 11.34 -30.74 -33.95
N GLU A 620 12.50 -31.17 -33.45
CA GLU A 620 13.15 -30.53 -32.30
C GLU A 620 13.55 -29.07 -32.59
N LYS A 621 14.03 -28.79 -33.81
CA LYS A 621 14.36 -27.41 -34.24
C LYS A 621 13.10 -26.54 -34.30
N SER A 622 12.03 -27.06 -34.90
CA SER A 622 10.75 -26.35 -35.00
C SER A 622 10.11 -26.08 -33.63
N GLU A 623 10.17 -27.05 -32.71
CA GLU A 623 9.74 -26.86 -31.31
C GLU A 623 10.53 -25.75 -30.60
N PHE A 624 11.85 -25.71 -30.81
CA PHE A 624 12.69 -24.67 -30.20
C PHE A 624 12.42 -23.29 -30.82
N GLU A 625 12.31 -23.19 -32.15
CA GLU A 625 11.93 -21.95 -32.83
C GLU A 625 10.57 -21.43 -32.35
N SER A 626 9.58 -22.31 -32.23
CA SER A 626 8.26 -21.97 -31.70
C SER A 626 8.32 -21.43 -30.27
N ALA A 627 9.13 -22.04 -29.40
CA ALA A 627 9.31 -21.58 -28.02
C ALA A 627 9.97 -20.18 -27.95
N VAL A 628 10.97 -19.93 -28.79
CA VAL A 628 11.64 -18.62 -28.91
C VAL A 628 10.66 -17.56 -29.43
N ASP A 629 9.87 -17.87 -30.46
CA ASP A 629 8.89 -16.95 -31.03
C ASP A 629 7.75 -16.62 -30.06
N LEU A 630 7.28 -17.62 -29.31
CA LEU A 630 6.25 -17.42 -28.28
C LEU A 630 6.78 -16.54 -27.16
N ALA A 631 8.01 -16.78 -26.69
CA ALA A 631 8.67 -15.95 -25.69
C ALA A 631 8.93 -14.51 -26.19
N LYS A 632 9.32 -14.31 -27.46
CA LYS A 632 9.45 -12.98 -28.09
C LYS A 632 8.17 -12.18 -28.03
N LYS A 633 7.05 -12.79 -28.45
CA LYS A 633 5.73 -12.16 -28.38
C LYS A 633 5.39 -11.82 -26.93
N GLN A 634 5.70 -12.72 -26.01
CA GLN A 634 5.41 -12.57 -24.60
C GLN A 634 6.22 -11.48 -23.90
N VAL A 635 7.48 -11.22 -24.30
CA VAL A 635 8.25 -10.07 -23.80
C VAL A 635 7.53 -8.75 -24.10
N GLY A 636 7.00 -8.61 -25.32
CA GLY A 636 6.22 -7.45 -25.72
C GLY A 636 4.89 -7.32 -24.96
N THR A 637 4.13 -8.42 -24.84
CA THR A 637 2.85 -8.37 -24.12
C THR A 637 3.03 -8.12 -22.63
N VAL A 638 4.06 -8.68 -21.99
CA VAL A 638 4.35 -8.41 -20.56
C VAL A 638 4.65 -6.94 -20.32
N ALA A 639 5.29 -6.23 -21.26
CA ALA A 639 5.59 -4.80 -21.12
C ALA A 639 4.35 -3.89 -21.25
N GLU A 640 3.32 -4.31 -21.99
CA GLU A 640 2.11 -3.51 -22.24
C GLU A 640 0.88 -3.98 -21.45
N SER A 641 0.95 -5.17 -20.84
CA SER A 641 -0.20 -5.78 -20.17
C SER A 641 -0.68 -4.97 -18.96
N LYS A 642 -2.01 -4.95 -18.83
CA LYS A 642 -2.77 -4.48 -17.65
C LYS A 642 -3.38 -5.65 -16.87
N GLU A 643 -2.86 -6.86 -17.06
CA GLU A 643 -3.33 -8.04 -16.34
C GLU A 643 -2.69 -8.17 -14.95
N HIS A 644 -3.32 -8.99 -14.11
CA HIS A 644 -2.86 -9.28 -12.75
C HIS A 644 -1.42 -9.83 -12.73
N LEU A 645 -0.56 -9.26 -11.87
CA LEU A 645 0.89 -9.57 -11.85
C LEU A 645 1.19 -11.06 -11.60
N PHE A 646 0.37 -11.75 -10.80
CA PHE A 646 0.49 -13.21 -10.60
C PHE A 646 0.33 -14.01 -11.91
N LYS A 647 -0.63 -13.62 -12.77
CA LYS A 647 -0.84 -14.27 -14.07
C LYS A 647 0.38 -14.05 -14.95
N LEU A 648 0.83 -12.79 -15.08
CA LEU A 648 2.04 -12.43 -15.82
C LEU A 648 3.27 -13.20 -15.32
N ARG A 649 3.46 -13.30 -14.01
CA ARG A 649 4.55 -14.06 -13.41
C ARG A 649 4.48 -15.53 -13.77
N ARG A 650 3.32 -16.17 -13.60
CA ARG A 650 3.13 -17.60 -13.91
C ARG A 650 3.42 -17.88 -15.38
N GLU A 651 2.87 -17.08 -16.28
CA GLU A 651 3.09 -17.23 -17.72
C GLU A 651 4.56 -17.00 -18.08
N THR A 652 5.20 -16.00 -17.49
CA THR A 652 6.62 -15.70 -17.70
C THR A 652 7.52 -16.83 -17.19
N ASP A 653 7.26 -17.35 -16.00
CA ASP A 653 8.03 -18.46 -15.42
C ASP A 653 7.84 -19.75 -16.25
N VAL A 654 6.66 -20.00 -16.81
CA VAL A 654 6.42 -21.11 -17.75
C VAL A 654 7.27 -20.94 -19.02
N ALA A 655 7.29 -19.75 -19.61
CA ALA A 655 8.09 -19.47 -20.80
C ALA A 655 9.60 -19.60 -20.52
N ILE A 656 10.09 -19.04 -19.41
CA ILE A 656 11.48 -19.18 -18.97
C ILE A 656 11.86 -20.65 -18.80
N ASN A 657 11.01 -21.45 -18.15
CA ASN A 657 11.27 -22.88 -17.95
C ASN A 657 11.28 -23.64 -19.27
N HIS A 658 10.42 -23.28 -20.21
CA HIS A 658 10.42 -23.86 -21.55
C HIS A 658 11.74 -23.56 -22.29
N LEU A 659 12.18 -22.29 -22.31
CA LEU A 659 13.44 -21.87 -22.93
C LEU A 659 14.66 -22.55 -22.30
N LYS A 660 14.68 -22.67 -20.96
CA LYS A 660 15.70 -23.43 -20.22
C LYS A 660 15.70 -24.90 -20.61
N GLY A 661 14.52 -25.51 -20.73
CA GLY A 661 14.36 -26.88 -21.18
C GLY A 661 14.99 -27.12 -22.57
N GLN A 662 14.73 -26.22 -23.52
CA GLN A 662 15.31 -26.31 -24.86
C GLN A 662 16.83 -26.10 -24.85
N THR A 663 17.33 -25.09 -24.12
CA THR A 663 18.78 -24.85 -23.97
C THR A 663 19.49 -26.03 -23.30
N LYS A 664 18.83 -26.70 -22.34
CA LYS A 664 19.33 -27.91 -21.69
C LYS A 664 19.46 -29.08 -22.69
N ARG A 665 18.50 -29.26 -23.60
CA ARG A 665 18.59 -30.28 -24.67
C ARG A 665 19.82 -30.06 -25.56
N VAL A 666 20.15 -28.80 -25.89
CA VAL A 666 21.39 -28.46 -26.63
C VAL A 666 22.63 -28.88 -25.87
N LYS A 667 22.68 -28.56 -24.57
CA LYS A 667 23.79 -28.99 -23.71
C LYS A 667 23.91 -30.51 -23.65
N GLU A 668 22.82 -31.25 -23.45
CA GLU A 668 22.82 -32.71 -23.40
C GLU A 668 23.34 -33.34 -24.71
N LYS A 669 22.94 -32.81 -25.87
CA LYS A 669 23.44 -33.24 -27.18
C LYS A 669 24.92 -32.92 -27.36
N LEU A 670 25.36 -31.75 -26.91
CA LEU A 670 26.78 -31.37 -26.93
C LEU A 670 27.61 -32.27 -26.00
N THR A 671 27.13 -32.58 -24.79
CA THR A 671 27.76 -33.54 -23.89
C THR A 671 27.92 -34.89 -24.57
N ALA A 672 26.84 -35.41 -25.18
CA ALA A 672 26.85 -36.69 -25.86
C ALA A 672 27.82 -36.73 -27.05
N HIS A 673 27.94 -35.62 -27.79
CA HIS A 673 28.89 -35.50 -28.89
C HIS A 673 30.35 -35.50 -28.43
N VAL A 674 30.66 -34.78 -27.33
CA VAL A 674 32.04 -34.59 -26.87
C VAL A 674 32.57 -35.73 -25.98
N THR A 675 31.68 -36.39 -25.22
CA THR A 675 32.05 -37.44 -24.26
C THR A 675 32.92 -38.57 -24.86
N PRO A 676 32.64 -39.10 -26.07
CA PRO A 676 33.50 -40.12 -26.68
C PRO A 676 34.95 -39.66 -26.90
N TYR A 677 35.15 -38.41 -27.36
CA TYR A 677 36.48 -37.84 -27.58
C TYR A 677 37.23 -37.64 -26.26
N PHE A 678 36.53 -37.17 -25.23
CA PHE A 678 37.07 -37.02 -23.88
C PHE A 678 37.52 -38.37 -23.27
N ILE A 679 36.68 -39.40 -23.38
CA ILE A 679 37.02 -40.76 -22.93
C ILE A 679 38.21 -41.30 -23.71
N ASN A 680 38.27 -41.06 -25.02
CA ASN A 680 39.39 -41.49 -25.85
C ASN A 680 40.72 -40.83 -25.43
N ALA A 681 40.72 -39.51 -25.17
CA ALA A 681 41.91 -38.80 -24.70
C ALA A 681 42.44 -39.36 -23.36
N ASN A 682 41.54 -39.62 -22.40
CA ASN A 682 41.92 -40.24 -21.13
C ASN A 682 42.47 -41.67 -21.32
N LYS A 683 41.83 -42.49 -22.15
CA LYS A 683 42.33 -43.84 -22.48
C LYS A 683 43.71 -43.82 -23.14
N LEU A 684 43.95 -42.87 -24.05
CA LEU A 684 45.26 -42.72 -24.70
C LEU A 684 46.36 -42.42 -23.68
N TYR A 685 46.09 -41.51 -22.73
CA TYR A 685 47.03 -41.18 -21.66
C TYR A 685 47.28 -42.36 -20.71
N GLU A 686 46.21 -43.03 -20.23
CA GLU A 686 46.31 -44.18 -19.32
C GLU A 686 47.02 -45.39 -19.95
N GLY A 687 46.81 -45.62 -21.26
CA GLY A 687 47.41 -46.72 -22.00
C GLY A 687 48.92 -46.58 -22.26
N HIS A 688 49.53 -45.42 -21.99
CA HIS A 688 50.93 -45.14 -22.30
C HIS A 688 51.70 -44.61 -21.06
N PRO A 689 51.93 -45.47 -20.06
CA PRO A 689 52.62 -45.07 -18.83
C PRO A 689 54.06 -44.62 -19.09
N TYR A 690 54.59 -43.78 -18.21
CA TYR A 690 55.98 -43.32 -18.28
C TYR A 690 56.94 -44.51 -18.11
N PRO A 691 57.83 -44.79 -19.07
CA PRO A 691 58.72 -45.94 -19.01
C PRO A 691 59.81 -45.77 -17.93
N LEU A 692 60.25 -46.88 -17.36
CA LEU A 692 61.44 -46.93 -16.50
C LEU A 692 62.68 -46.88 -17.38
N LEU A 693 63.49 -45.84 -17.22
CA LEU A 693 64.72 -45.60 -17.99
C LEU A 693 65.94 -45.58 -17.08
N ASP A 694 67.08 -46.05 -17.61
CA ASP A 694 68.38 -45.95 -16.96
C ASP A 694 68.78 -44.46 -16.75
N GLU A 695 69.65 -44.19 -15.76
CA GLU A 695 70.18 -42.84 -15.50
C GLU A 695 71.06 -42.35 -16.65
N ASP A 696 71.71 -43.26 -17.37
CA ASP A 696 72.58 -42.93 -18.50
C ASP A 696 71.81 -42.59 -19.79
N ASN A 697 70.48 -42.68 -19.80
CA ASN A 697 69.65 -42.36 -20.96
C ASN A 697 69.44 -40.82 -21.08
N PRO A 698 70.06 -40.14 -22.06
CA PRO A 698 69.97 -38.68 -22.16
C PRO A 698 68.57 -38.19 -22.56
N VAL A 699 67.71 -39.05 -23.12
CA VAL A 699 66.33 -38.69 -23.48
C VAL A 699 65.42 -38.58 -22.24
N LYS A 700 65.87 -39.05 -21.06
CA LYS A 700 65.07 -39.05 -19.83
C LYS A 700 64.50 -37.69 -19.45
N PHE A 701 65.29 -36.62 -19.56
CA PHE A 701 64.82 -35.27 -19.23
C PHE A 701 63.80 -34.75 -20.23
N THR A 702 64.07 -34.93 -21.53
CA THR A 702 63.18 -34.46 -22.59
C THR A 702 61.87 -35.26 -22.62
N LEU A 703 61.91 -36.58 -22.34
CA LEU A 703 60.72 -37.41 -22.16
C LEU A 703 59.90 -36.98 -20.95
N LYS A 704 60.54 -36.69 -19.81
CA LYS A 704 59.85 -36.16 -18.62
C LYS A 704 59.15 -34.85 -18.92
N SER A 705 59.81 -33.93 -19.64
CA SER A 705 59.21 -32.67 -20.07
C SER A 705 58.01 -32.89 -21.00
N ALA A 706 58.11 -33.83 -21.95
CA ALA A 706 57.01 -34.18 -22.85
C ALA A 706 55.82 -34.80 -22.09
N HIS A 707 56.08 -35.68 -21.12
CA HIS A 707 55.06 -36.30 -20.28
C HIS A 707 54.34 -35.28 -19.39
N GLU A 708 55.06 -34.38 -18.73
CA GLU A 708 54.46 -33.30 -17.93
C GLU A 708 53.65 -32.33 -18.80
N HIS A 709 54.11 -32.04 -20.03
CA HIS A 709 53.33 -31.25 -20.99
C HIS A 709 52.03 -31.94 -21.38
N LEU A 710 52.08 -33.23 -21.72
CA LEU A 710 50.91 -34.06 -22.02
C LEU A 710 49.91 -34.03 -20.86
N LYS A 711 50.38 -34.30 -19.62
CA LYS A 711 49.55 -34.24 -18.40
C LYS A 711 48.88 -32.87 -18.21
N LYS A 712 49.62 -31.78 -18.44
CA LYS A 712 49.08 -30.41 -18.35
C LYS A 712 48.00 -30.15 -19.41
N THR A 713 48.20 -30.62 -20.64
CA THR A 713 47.20 -30.47 -21.70
C THR A 713 45.93 -31.28 -21.42
N LEU A 714 46.07 -32.51 -20.89
CA LEU A 714 44.93 -33.33 -20.44
C LEU A 714 44.16 -32.66 -19.31
N ALA A 715 44.84 -32.15 -18.27
CA ALA A 715 44.19 -31.43 -17.17
C ALA A 715 43.43 -30.17 -17.63
N THR A 716 43.91 -29.52 -18.70
CA THR A 716 43.20 -28.38 -19.32
C THR A 716 41.93 -28.84 -20.05
N LEU A 717 42.01 -30.00 -20.72
CA LEU A 717 40.87 -30.64 -21.38
C LEU A 717 39.82 -31.08 -20.36
N ASP A 718 40.23 -31.72 -19.27
CA ASP A 718 39.37 -32.11 -18.13
C ASP A 718 38.62 -30.91 -17.55
N LYS A 719 39.35 -29.82 -17.29
CA LYS A 719 38.74 -28.58 -16.76
C LYS A 719 37.72 -28.00 -17.74
N THR A 720 38.00 -28.06 -19.04
CA THR A 720 37.09 -27.57 -20.07
C THR A 720 35.83 -28.44 -20.15
N PHE A 721 35.99 -29.77 -20.07
CA PHE A 721 34.90 -30.75 -20.01
C PHE A 721 34.00 -30.53 -18.79
N ALA A 722 34.60 -30.39 -17.59
CA ALA A 722 33.87 -30.16 -16.34
C ALA A 722 33.04 -28.85 -16.37
N GLY A 723 33.49 -27.83 -17.10
CA GLY A 723 32.77 -26.57 -17.26
C GLY A 723 31.48 -26.65 -18.09
N LEU A 724 31.24 -27.76 -18.78
CA LEU A 724 30.10 -27.92 -19.69
C LEU A 724 28.75 -27.95 -18.95
N GLU A 725 28.70 -28.47 -17.72
CA GLU A 725 27.46 -28.55 -16.93
C GLU A 725 26.86 -27.16 -16.62
N THR A 726 27.73 -26.18 -16.38
CA THR A 726 27.33 -24.81 -16.00
C THR A 726 27.08 -23.89 -17.19
N LEU A 727 27.24 -24.37 -18.42
CA LEU A 727 27.21 -23.51 -19.61
C LEU A 727 25.82 -22.92 -19.87
N GLN A 728 25.82 -21.65 -20.27
CA GLN A 728 24.65 -20.94 -20.80
C GLN A 728 24.66 -20.95 -22.33
N GLY A 729 23.48 -20.72 -22.93
CA GLY A 729 23.31 -20.81 -24.39
C GLY A 729 24.23 -19.89 -25.19
N ARG A 730 24.48 -18.67 -24.69
CA ARG A 730 25.40 -17.69 -25.30
C ARG A 730 26.87 -18.10 -25.31
N GLU A 731 27.24 -19.10 -24.52
CA GLU A 731 28.63 -19.51 -24.32
C GLU A 731 28.99 -20.76 -25.16
N PHE A 732 28.00 -21.41 -25.80
CA PHE A 732 28.22 -22.68 -26.52
C PHE A 732 29.30 -22.57 -27.61
N THR A 733 29.22 -21.54 -28.45
CA THR A 733 30.19 -21.34 -29.55
C THR A 733 31.62 -21.13 -29.02
N GLU A 734 31.79 -20.29 -27.99
CA GLU A 734 33.11 -20.04 -27.40
C GLU A 734 33.66 -21.30 -26.72
N TRP A 735 32.80 -22.05 -26.03
CA TRP A 735 33.21 -23.29 -25.38
C TRP A 735 33.64 -24.35 -26.38
N VAL A 736 32.90 -24.55 -27.49
CA VAL A 736 33.29 -25.52 -28.55
C VAL A 736 34.63 -25.15 -29.18
N ASN A 737 34.86 -23.86 -29.43
CA ASN A 737 36.15 -23.40 -29.95
C ASN A 737 37.31 -23.69 -28.97
N ARG A 738 37.09 -23.47 -27.67
CA ARG A 738 38.07 -23.81 -26.62
C ARG A 738 38.31 -25.30 -26.52
N TRP A 739 37.24 -26.11 -26.59
CA TRP A 739 37.32 -27.56 -26.62
C TRP A 739 38.17 -28.05 -27.80
N GLY A 740 37.83 -27.66 -29.03
CA GLY A 740 38.55 -28.10 -30.23
C GLY A 740 40.02 -27.64 -30.26
N ALA A 741 40.33 -26.46 -29.70
CA ALA A 741 41.72 -26.02 -29.52
C ALA A 741 42.47 -26.85 -28.46
N GLY A 742 41.79 -27.21 -27.36
CA GLY A 742 42.32 -28.09 -26.31
C GLY A 742 42.61 -29.50 -26.82
N GLU A 743 41.67 -30.07 -27.58
CA GLU A 743 41.80 -31.40 -28.18
C GLU A 743 42.99 -31.47 -29.14
N ARG A 744 43.13 -30.50 -30.06
CA ARG A 744 44.29 -30.44 -30.96
C ARG A 744 45.63 -30.34 -30.21
N ARG A 745 45.66 -29.57 -29.12
CA ARG A 745 46.87 -29.45 -28.26
C ARG A 745 47.19 -30.76 -27.56
N PHE A 746 46.18 -31.47 -27.06
CA PHE A 746 46.36 -32.78 -26.44
C PHE A 746 46.90 -33.81 -27.45
N VAL A 747 46.28 -33.92 -28.63
CA VAL A 747 46.72 -34.85 -29.69
C VAL A 747 48.18 -34.60 -30.08
N SER A 748 48.53 -33.33 -30.34
CA SER A 748 49.91 -32.96 -30.67
C SER A 748 50.90 -33.25 -29.54
N ALA A 749 50.54 -33.00 -28.28
CA ALA A 749 51.38 -33.33 -27.12
C ALA A 749 51.54 -34.85 -26.95
N PHE A 750 50.50 -35.62 -27.24
CA PHE A 750 50.52 -37.08 -27.16
C PHE A 750 51.40 -37.70 -28.24
N GLU A 751 51.28 -37.25 -29.49
CA GLU A 751 52.16 -37.68 -30.60
C GLU A 751 53.64 -37.37 -30.29
N HIS A 752 53.92 -36.19 -29.75
CA HIS A 752 55.27 -35.82 -29.33
C HIS A 752 55.80 -36.71 -28.21
N TYR A 753 54.98 -37.03 -27.21
CA TYR A 753 55.32 -37.96 -26.13
C TYR A 753 55.57 -39.38 -26.66
N GLN A 754 54.74 -39.89 -27.58
CA GLN A 754 54.95 -41.20 -28.20
C GLN A 754 56.28 -41.26 -28.95
N GLN A 755 56.58 -40.23 -29.76
CA GLN A 755 57.86 -40.15 -30.46
C GLN A 755 59.04 -40.17 -29.47
N LYS A 756 58.99 -39.36 -28.42
CA LYS A 756 60.06 -39.33 -27.40
C LYS A 756 60.18 -40.62 -26.61
N THR A 757 59.06 -41.32 -26.41
CA THR A 757 59.06 -42.65 -25.78
C THR A 757 59.76 -43.66 -26.67
N GLN A 758 59.49 -43.66 -27.97
CA GLN A 758 60.21 -44.52 -28.93
C GLN A 758 61.71 -44.21 -28.95
N ASP A 759 62.08 -42.92 -29.01
CA ASP A 759 63.49 -42.50 -28.96
C ASP A 759 64.18 -43.01 -27.69
N ALA A 760 63.55 -42.81 -26.52
CA ALA A 760 64.10 -43.24 -25.23
C ALA A 760 64.24 -44.76 -25.12
N MET A 761 63.26 -45.52 -25.61
CA MET A 761 63.29 -46.98 -25.59
C MET A 761 64.36 -47.56 -26.51
N GLU A 762 64.66 -46.89 -27.63
CA GLU A 762 65.76 -47.29 -28.50
C GLU A 762 67.12 -47.03 -27.86
N ILE A 763 67.32 -45.90 -27.15
CA ILE A 763 68.56 -45.69 -26.37
C ILE A 763 68.67 -46.71 -25.22
N GLU A 764 67.56 -47.00 -24.54
CA GLU A 764 67.51 -48.02 -23.49
C GLU A 764 67.90 -49.41 -24.00
N ARG A 765 67.52 -49.75 -25.24
CA ARG A 765 67.98 -50.96 -25.93
C ARG A 765 69.49 -50.90 -26.19
N ARG A 766 70.01 -49.78 -26.69
CA ARG A 766 71.44 -49.56 -26.97
C ARG A 766 72.32 -49.72 -25.74
N LEU A 767 71.91 -49.15 -24.60
CA LEU A 767 72.61 -49.29 -23.31
C LEU A 767 72.74 -50.76 -22.87
N LYS A 768 71.79 -51.62 -23.26
CA LYS A 768 71.78 -53.05 -22.93
C LYS A 768 72.61 -53.91 -23.87
N THR A 769 73.06 -53.37 -25.01
CA THR A 769 73.86 -54.12 -25.99
C THR A 769 75.19 -54.55 -25.38
N GLN A 770 75.65 -55.75 -25.76
CA GLN A 770 76.94 -56.25 -25.29
C GLN A 770 78.09 -55.36 -25.76
N THR A 771 78.01 -54.83 -26.98
CA THR A 771 79.01 -53.92 -27.56
C THR A 771 79.19 -52.65 -26.73
N TYR A 772 78.08 -52.04 -26.26
CA TYR A 772 78.13 -50.86 -25.41
C TYR A 772 78.73 -51.17 -24.03
N LYS A 773 78.30 -52.27 -23.41
CA LYS A 773 78.85 -52.74 -22.12
C LYS A 773 80.36 -52.99 -22.21
N THR A 774 80.82 -53.64 -23.28
CA THR A 774 82.25 -53.84 -23.54
C THR A 774 82.99 -52.51 -23.67
N SER A 775 82.41 -51.50 -24.34
CA SER A 775 83.03 -50.16 -24.40
C SER A 775 83.10 -49.47 -23.02
N CYS A 776 82.09 -49.64 -22.17
CA CYS A 776 82.14 -49.14 -20.78
C CYS A 776 83.23 -49.85 -19.95
N GLU A 777 83.43 -51.16 -20.16
CA GLU A 777 84.56 -51.89 -19.56
C GLU A 777 85.91 -51.30 -20.03
N ILE A 778 86.04 -50.94 -21.31
CA ILE A 778 87.23 -50.27 -21.85
C ILE A 778 87.48 -48.94 -21.12
N LEU A 779 86.47 -48.09 -21.02
CA LEU A 779 86.58 -46.79 -20.33
C LEU A 779 87.02 -46.96 -18.86
N THR A 780 86.40 -47.91 -18.15
CA THR A 780 86.71 -48.20 -16.74
C THR A 780 88.14 -48.69 -16.57
N LYS A 781 88.63 -49.56 -17.47
CA LYS A 781 90.00 -50.08 -17.41
C LYS A 781 91.03 -48.99 -17.70
N LEU A 782 90.75 -48.08 -18.63
CA LEU A 782 91.60 -46.92 -18.93
C LEU A 782 91.64 -45.92 -17.76
N GLU A 783 90.50 -45.63 -17.12
CA GLU A 783 90.41 -44.79 -15.92
C GLU A 783 91.24 -45.37 -14.76
N THR A 784 91.04 -46.67 -14.48
CA THR A 784 91.76 -47.36 -13.40
C THR A 784 93.29 -47.31 -13.60
N GLU A 785 93.76 -47.52 -14.84
CA GLU A 785 95.19 -47.43 -15.14
C GLU A 785 95.72 -45.99 -15.08
N PHE A 786 94.92 -45.00 -15.48
CA PHE A 786 95.26 -43.58 -15.36
C PHE A 786 95.43 -43.18 -13.89
N GLU A 787 94.48 -43.53 -13.04
CA GLU A 787 94.51 -43.24 -11.60
C GLU A 787 95.69 -43.93 -10.91
N ARG A 788 95.93 -45.22 -11.21
CA ARG A 788 97.06 -45.99 -10.65
C ARG A 788 98.41 -45.37 -10.99
N LEU A 789 98.57 -44.85 -12.22
CA LEU A 789 99.81 -44.19 -12.63
C LEU A 789 99.95 -42.83 -11.97
N THR A 790 98.87 -42.08 -11.90
CA THR A 790 98.85 -40.77 -11.26
C THR A 790 99.23 -40.90 -9.78
N GLU A 791 98.55 -41.76 -9.01
CA GLU A 791 98.84 -41.99 -7.59
C GLU A 791 100.30 -42.39 -7.35
N LYS A 792 100.89 -43.18 -8.24
CA LYS A 792 102.27 -43.66 -8.10
C LYS A 792 103.33 -42.58 -8.33
N TYR A 793 103.10 -41.61 -9.23
CA TYR A 793 104.14 -40.70 -9.71
C TYR A 793 103.86 -39.21 -9.46
N ILE A 794 102.63 -38.83 -9.08
CA ILE A 794 102.24 -37.42 -8.90
C ILE A 794 103.06 -36.72 -7.81
N ASP A 795 103.32 -37.38 -6.67
CA ASP A 795 104.10 -36.80 -5.57
C ASP A 795 105.54 -36.50 -6.00
N GLN A 796 106.11 -37.37 -6.85
CA GLN A 796 107.46 -37.17 -7.39
C GLN A 796 107.51 -35.98 -8.36
N ALA A 797 106.45 -35.75 -9.13
CA ALA A 797 106.35 -34.59 -10.03
C ALA A 797 106.13 -33.29 -9.25
N ILE A 798 105.31 -33.32 -8.19
CA ILE A 798 105.11 -32.20 -7.27
C ILE A 798 106.44 -31.80 -6.62
N HIS A 799 107.21 -32.76 -6.11
CA HIS A 799 108.53 -32.48 -5.49
C HIS A 799 109.57 -31.88 -6.44
N LYS A 800 109.43 -32.09 -7.75
CA LYS A 800 110.37 -31.58 -8.77
C LYS A 800 109.99 -30.21 -9.33
N THR A 801 108.80 -29.70 -9.00
CA THR A 801 108.26 -28.47 -9.58
C THR A 801 108.40 -27.31 -8.59
N SER A 802 108.95 -26.17 -9.03
CA SER A 802 109.14 -24.95 -8.22
C SER A 802 108.13 -23.85 -8.56
N ASP A 803 107.25 -24.07 -9.55
CA ASP A 803 106.19 -23.14 -9.96
C ASP A 803 104.88 -23.43 -9.19
N GLU A 804 104.39 -22.45 -8.42
CA GLU A 804 103.17 -22.57 -7.60
C GLU A 804 101.89 -22.79 -8.44
N ASN A 805 101.78 -22.18 -9.63
CA ASN A 805 100.63 -22.36 -10.51
C ASN A 805 100.60 -23.77 -11.09
N GLU A 806 101.78 -24.29 -11.45
CA GLU A 806 101.91 -25.64 -11.95
C GLU A 806 101.69 -26.69 -10.86
N LEU A 807 102.15 -26.42 -9.63
CA LEU A 807 101.91 -27.25 -8.45
C LEU A 807 100.40 -27.42 -8.17
N ALA A 808 99.64 -26.32 -8.27
CA ALA A 808 98.18 -26.35 -8.13
C ALA A 808 97.50 -27.17 -9.25
N GLN A 809 98.01 -27.10 -10.49
CA GLN A 809 97.48 -27.86 -11.62
C GLN A 809 97.82 -29.36 -11.55
N LEU A 810 99.00 -29.71 -11.04
CA LEU A 810 99.42 -31.09 -10.77
C LEU A 810 98.59 -31.72 -9.65
N GLN A 811 98.25 -30.98 -8.59
CA GLN A 811 97.37 -31.49 -7.53
C GLN A 811 95.94 -31.80 -8.02
N GLN A 812 95.47 -31.08 -9.06
CA GLN A 812 94.18 -31.33 -9.71
C GLN A 812 94.19 -32.50 -10.71
N LEU A 813 95.36 -33.07 -11.03
CA LEU A 813 95.52 -34.17 -12.00
C LEU A 813 95.25 -35.56 -11.40
N LYS A 814 94.90 -35.66 -10.10
CA LYS A 814 94.60 -36.93 -9.40
C LYS A 814 93.50 -37.80 -10.05
N CYS A 815 92.65 -37.20 -10.87
CA CYS A 815 91.61 -37.88 -11.64
C CYS A 815 91.74 -37.58 -13.13
N LEU A 816 91.14 -38.42 -13.97
CA LEU A 816 91.17 -38.28 -15.42
C LEU A 816 90.57 -36.91 -15.87
N PRO A 817 91.29 -36.10 -16.68
CA PRO A 817 90.80 -34.77 -17.07
C PRO A 817 89.50 -34.85 -17.88
N LYS A 818 88.52 -33.99 -17.56
CA LYS A 818 87.32 -33.82 -18.39
C LYS A 818 87.69 -33.26 -19.76
N LEU A 819 87.12 -33.82 -20.83
CA LEU A 819 87.15 -33.22 -22.17
C LEU A 819 86.61 -31.77 -22.12
N PRO A 820 87.22 -30.79 -22.80
CA PRO A 820 88.28 -30.87 -23.83
C PRO A 820 89.72 -30.69 -23.31
N LEU A 821 89.96 -30.74 -21.99
CA LEU A 821 91.24 -30.33 -21.39
C LEU A 821 92.40 -31.33 -21.60
N VAL A 822 92.17 -32.46 -22.27
CA VAL A 822 93.13 -33.55 -22.45
C VAL A 822 94.36 -33.11 -23.26
N GLU A 823 94.18 -32.34 -24.34
CA GLU A 823 95.32 -31.84 -25.13
C GLU A 823 96.05 -30.68 -24.43
N CYS A 824 95.29 -29.79 -23.80
CA CYS A 824 95.84 -28.63 -23.09
C CYS A 824 96.73 -29.00 -21.90
N LYS A 825 96.46 -30.16 -21.27
CA LYS A 825 97.22 -30.65 -20.10
C LYS A 825 98.33 -31.64 -20.46
N LYS A 826 98.60 -31.88 -21.75
CA LYS A 826 99.67 -32.79 -22.20
C LYS A 826 101.03 -32.52 -21.52
N PRO A 827 101.55 -31.27 -21.47
CA PRO A 827 102.86 -31.02 -20.86
C PRO A 827 102.92 -31.38 -19.38
N LEU A 828 101.79 -31.24 -18.66
CA LEU A 828 101.67 -31.55 -17.24
C LEU A 828 101.57 -33.06 -17.00
N MET A 829 100.76 -33.75 -17.81
CA MET A 829 100.64 -35.19 -17.77
C MET A 829 101.96 -35.87 -18.09
N ASP A 830 102.69 -35.40 -19.12
CA ASP A 830 103.99 -35.94 -19.52
C ASP A 830 105.06 -35.76 -18.43
N ARG A 831 104.94 -34.73 -17.57
CA ARG A 831 105.83 -34.53 -16.41
C ARG A 831 105.59 -35.52 -15.28
N VAL A 832 104.34 -35.94 -15.08
CA VAL A 832 103.99 -37.00 -14.10
C VAL A 832 104.38 -38.36 -14.66
N ASP A 833 103.81 -38.71 -15.82
CA ASP A 833 104.15 -39.92 -16.57
C ASP A 833 103.65 -39.76 -18.03
N PRO A 834 104.50 -39.94 -19.05
CA PRO A 834 104.14 -39.78 -20.47
C PRO A 834 102.99 -40.69 -20.95
N ARG A 835 102.67 -41.75 -20.22
CA ARG A 835 101.51 -42.61 -20.52
C ARG A 835 100.17 -41.95 -20.23
N LEU A 836 100.10 -41.02 -19.29
CA LEU A 836 98.84 -40.44 -18.82
C LEU A 836 98.11 -39.73 -19.95
N HIS A 837 98.82 -38.94 -20.77
CA HIS A 837 98.21 -38.29 -21.93
C HIS A 837 97.69 -39.31 -22.96
N THR A 838 98.43 -40.40 -23.19
CA THR A 838 98.01 -41.46 -24.12
C THR A 838 96.74 -42.16 -23.62
N LEU A 839 96.67 -42.51 -22.33
CA LEU A 839 95.49 -43.12 -21.71
C LEU A 839 94.28 -42.18 -21.72
N ALA A 840 94.48 -40.89 -21.42
CA ALA A 840 93.42 -39.88 -21.48
C ALA A 840 92.91 -39.65 -22.91
N SER A 841 93.80 -39.70 -23.92
CA SER A 841 93.41 -39.60 -25.33
C SER A 841 92.64 -40.83 -25.80
N MET A 842 93.06 -42.03 -25.39
CA MET A 842 92.32 -43.27 -25.67
C MET A 842 90.92 -43.21 -25.05
N HIS A 843 90.85 -42.83 -23.77
CA HIS A 843 89.58 -42.68 -23.04
C HIS A 843 88.64 -41.68 -23.72
N ALA A 844 89.16 -40.52 -24.13
CA ALA A 844 88.39 -39.51 -24.84
C ALA A 844 87.77 -40.01 -26.15
N GLU A 845 88.50 -40.80 -26.94
CA GLU A 845 88.01 -41.36 -28.21
C GLU A 845 86.89 -42.38 -27.99
N PHE A 846 87.07 -43.34 -27.07
CA PHE A 846 86.02 -44.29 -26.72
C PHE A 846 84.80 -43.62 -26.10
N ARG A 847 85.00 -42.57 -25.30
CA ARG A 847 83.91 -41.80 -24.69
C ARG A 847 83.10 -41.05 -25.73
N GLY A 848 83.76 -40.44 -26.73
CA GLY A 848 83.08 -39.79 -27.85
C GLY A 848 82.21 -40.75 -28.66
N ILE A 849 82.76 -41.94 -28.98
CA ILE A 849 82.01 -42.98 -29.71
C ILE A 849 80.78 -43.45 -28.90
N ASN A 850 80.91 -43.60 -27.58
CA ASN A 850 79.77 -43.94 -26.71
C ASN A 850 78.72 -42.82 -26.67
N GLN A 851 79.15 -41.56 -26.54
CA GLN A 851 78.27 -40.40 -26.48
C GLN A 851 77.46 -40.21 -27.78
N ASP A 852 78.08 -40.42 -28.94
CA ASP A 852 77.40 -40.36 -30.24
C ASP A 852 76.38 -41.50 -30.40
N TYR A 853 76.65 -42.67 -29.82
CA TYR A 853 75.77 -43.84 -29.90
C TYR A 853 74.52 -43.74 -29.03
N ILE A 854 74.67 -43.17 -27.82
CA ILE A 854 73.55 -42.95 -26.89
C ILE A 854 72.92 -41.56 -27.02
N HIS A 855 73.29 -40.78 -28.04
CA HIS A 855 72.85 -39.38 -28.20
C HIS A 855 71.32 -39.23 -28.24
N GLU A 856 70.79 -38.09 -27.80
CA GLU A 856 69.35 -37.77 -27.86
C GLU A 856 68.75 -37.84 -29.28
N ASN A 857 69.60 -37.77 -30.30
CA ASN A 857 69.22 -37.95 -31.69
C ASN A 857 69.60 -39.37 -32.10
N VAL A 858 68.63 -40.25 -31.92
CA VAL A 858 68.75 -41.70 -32.13
C VAL A 858 69.21 -42.07 -33.54
N HIS A 859 68.99 -41.18 -34.52
CA HIS A 859 69.37 -41.42 -35.91
C HIS A 859 70.85 -41.17 -36.22
N LEU A 860 71.63 -40.60 -35.29
CA LEU A 860 73.04 -40.26 -35.52
C LEU A 860 73.96 -41.49 -35.65
N SER A 861 73.63 -42.58 -34.97
CA SER A 861 74.44 -43.79 -34.98
C SER A 861 73.55 -45.03 -34.94
N ARG A 862 73.93 -46.06 -35.69
CA ARG A 862 73.30 -47.39 -35.72
C ARG A 862 74.24 -48.41 -35.11
N ASP A 863 73.71 -49.54 -34.66
CA ASP A 863 74.49 -50.62 -34.03
C ASP A 863 75.69 -51.05 -34.88
N GLU A 864 75.51 -51.21 -36.20
CA GLU A 864 76.56 -51.58 -37.13
C GLU A 864 77.67 -50.51 -37.20
N THR A 865 77.29 -49.24 -37.26
CA THR A 865 78.22 -48.11 -37.33
C THR A 865 78.99 -47.96 -36.02
N TYR A 866 78.31 -48.08 -34.89
CA TYR A 866 78.91 -48.06 -33.56
C TYR A 866 79.89 -49.22 -33.37
N PHE A 867 79.49 -50.44 -33.73
CA PHE A 867 80.37 -51.60 -33.69
C PHE A 867 81.62 -51.40 -34.55
N ALA A 868 81.47 -50.91 -35.79
CA ALA A 868 82.60 -50.66 -36.69
C ALA A 868 83.56 -49.59 -36.12
N GLN A 869 83.03 -48.49 -35.57
CA GLN A 869 83.82 -47.44 -34.94
C GLN A 869 84.54 -47.93 -33.67
N LEU A 870 83.83 -48.67 -32.81
CA LEU A 870 84.40 -49.23 -31.59
C LEU A 870 85.51 -50.23 -31.91
N LYS A 871 85.29 -51.13 -32.88
CA LYS A 871 86.28 -52.09 -33.34
C LYS A 871 87.49 -51.41 -33.97
N ALA A 872 87.28 -50.40 -34.82
CA ALA A 872 88.36 -49.64 -35.42
C ALA A 872 89.21 -48.90 -34.35
N SER A 873 88.57 -48.32 -33.33
CA SER A 873 89.24 -47.67 -32.21
C SER A 873 89.99 -48.68 -31.33
N ALA A 874 89.39 -49.83 -31.03
CA ALA A 874 90.04 -50.93 -30.29
C ALA A 874 91.27 -51.47 -31.04
N ASP A 875 91.14 -51.70 -32.35
CA ASP A 875 92.24 -52.11 -33.23
C ASP A 875 93.35 -51.05 -33.30
N LYS A 876 92.98 -49.76 -33.35
CA LYS A 876 93.93 -48.65 -33.37
C LYS A 876 94.72 -48.58 -32.06
N HIS A 877 94.08 -48.75 -30.91
CA HIS A 877 94.74 -48.49 -29.63
C HIS A 877 95.39 -49.72 -29.00
N PHE A 878 94.71 -50.86 -29.00
CA PHE A 878 95.17 -52.04 -28.24
C PHE A 878 96.10 -52.97 -29.02
N ARG A 879 96.22 -52.84 -30.35
CA ARG A 879 97.13 -53.69 -31.14
C ARG A 879 98.57 -53.46 -30.71
N ASN A 880 99.36 -54.54 -30.70
CA ASN A 880 100.73 -54.50 -30.19
C ASN A 880 101.59 -53.39 -30.84
N ASN A 881 101.41 -53.14 -32.13
CA ASN A 881 102.15 -52.08 -32.84
C ASN A 881 101.95 -50.67 -32.27
N ASN A 882 100.84 -50.41 -31.60
CA ASN A 882 100.48 -49.10 -31.06
C ASN A 882 100.65 -49.01 -29.54
N MET A 883 100.60 -50.16 -28.85
CA MET A 883 100.75 -50.27 -27.39
C MET A 883 102.17 -49.99 -26.89
N GLU A 884 103.18 -50.12 -27.75
CA GLU A 884 104.58 -49.82 -27.42
C GLU A 884 104.82 -48.36 -27.01
N LYS A 885 103.96 -47.44 -27.51
CA LYS A 885 103.98 -46.02 -27.14
C LYS A 885 103.80 -45.80 -25.64
N LEU A 886 103.17 -46.76 -24.94
CA LEU A 886 103.04 -46.70 -23.48
C LEU A 886 104.34 -47.06 -22.75
N SER A 887 105.32 -47.67 -23.40
CA SER A 887 106.64 -47.93 -22.81
C SER A 887 107.72 -46.96 -23.30
N ASP A 888 107.41 -46.13 -24.30
CA ASP A 888 108.29 -45.06 -24.78
C ASP A 888 108.54 -44.02 -23.67
N GLY A 889 109.78 -43.56 -23.54
CA GLY A 889 110.20 -42.56 -22.53
C GLY A 889 110.48 -43.09 -21.13
N ILE A 890 110.03 -44.30 -20.78
CA ILE A 890 110.30 -44.94 -19.47
C ILE A 890 111.50 -45.89 -19.54
N ARG A 891 111.63 -46.62 -20.64
CA ARG A 891 112.77 -47.52 -20.88
C ARG A 891 113.92 -46.74 -21.51
N HIS A 892 115.14 -47.14 -21.18
CA HIS A 892 116.34 -46.57 -21.80
C HIS A 892 116.27 -46.73 -23.33
N LYS A 893 116.65 -45.70 -24.09
CA LYS A 893 116.52 -45.65 -25.57
C LYS A 893 117.06 -46.89 -26.27
N TRP A 894 118.19 -47.42 -25.79
CA TRP A 894 118.77 -48.68 -26.30
C TRP A 894 117.88 -49.91 -26.07
N VAL A 895 117.27 -50.03 -24.89
CA VAL A 895 116.35 -51.13 -24.58
C VAL A 895 115.11 -51.04 -25.45
N GLN A 896 114.57 -49.84 -25.64
CA GLN A 896 113.41 -49.61 -26.51
C GLN A 896 113.75 -49.88 -27.99
N PHE A 897 114.96 -49.52 -28.45
CA PHE A 897 115.44 -49.86 -29.79
C PHE A 897 115.50 -51.37 -30.01
N LEU A 898 116.11 -52.13 -29.08
CA LEU A 898 116.15 -53.60 -29.15
C LEU A 898 114.75 -54.21 -29.14
N ARG A 899 113.86 -53.63 -28.34
CA ARG A 899 112.47 -54.06 -28.22
C ARG A 899 111.71 -53.93 -29.53
N ILE A 900 111.79 -52.75 -30.16
CA ILE A 900 111.06 -52.42 -31.39
C ILE A 900 111.67 -53.10 -32.62
N ASN A 901 113.00 -53.12 -32.74
CA ASN A 901 113.68 -53.52 -33.98
C ASN A 901 114.19 -54.96 -33.98
N VAL A 902 114.27 -55.62 -32.81
CA VAL A 902 114.80 -56.99 -32.68
C VAL A 902 113.76 -57.92 -32.05
N PHE A 903 113.35 -57.66 -30.81
CA PHE A 903 112.46 -58.59 -30.10
C PHE A 903 111.06 -58.63 -30.69
N LYS A 904 110.48 -57.49 -31.07
CA LYS A 904 109.13 -57.45 -31.67
C LYS A 904 109.05 -58.16 -33.03
N PRO A 905 109.94 -57.94 -34.02
CA PRO A 905 109.93 -58.72 -35.26
C PRO A 905 110.11 -60.21 -35.01
N LEU A 906 110.99 -60.61 -34.08
CA LEU A 906 111.19 -62.01 -33.72
C LEU A 906 109.96 -62.62 -33.04
N GLN A 907 109.33 -61.91 -32.12
CA GLN A 907 108.10 -62.36 -31.46
C GLN A 907 106.93 -62.40 -32.44
N ALA A 908 106.76 -61.39 -33.30
CA ALA A 908 105.77 -61.39 -34.38
C ALA A 908 105.98 -62.59 -35.32
N LEU A 909 107.23 -62.88 -35.69
CA LEU A 909 107.57 -64.03 -36.53
C LEU A 909 107.25 -65.36 -35.82
N SER A 910 107.59 -65.47 -34.52
CA SER A 910 107.27 -66.66 -33.71
C SER A 910 105.77 -66.88 -33.55
N PHE A 911 105.00 -65.80 -33.40
CA PHE A 911 103.54 -65.83 -33.29
C PHE A 911 102.91 -66.20 -34.63
N ASN A 912 103.39 -65.62 -35.73
CA ASN A 912 102.92 -65.92 -37.08
C ASN A 912 103.23 -67.37 -37.48
N LEU A 913 104.41 -67.91 -37.12
CA LEU A 913 104.76 -69.33 -37.33
C LEU A 913 103.94 -70.28 -36.45
N GLY A 914 103.70 -69.92 -35.18
CA GLY A 914 102.85 -70.69 -34.26
C GLY A 914 101.39 -70.74 -34.70
N ASN A 915 100.87 -69.65 -35.26
CA ASN A 915 99.51 -69.55 -35.79
C ASN A 915 99.35 -70.19 -37.18
N TYR A 916 100.42 -70.33 -37.97
CA TYR A 916 100.36 -71.08 -39.24
C TYR A 916 100.01 -72.57 -39.01
N LEU A 917 100.32 -73.11 -37.82
CA LEU A 917 100.06 -74.50 -37.42
C LEU A 917 98.71 -74.71 -36.70
N LYS A 918 98.06 -73.65 -36.21
CA LYS A 918 96.75 -73.69 -35.55
C LYS A 918 95.78 -72.86 -36.37
N SER A 919 94.82 -73.49 -37.05
CA SER A 919 93.85 -72.86 -37.97
C SER A 919 92.83 -71.95 -37.26
N GLN A 920 93.28 -71.02 -36.42
CA GLN A 920 92.47 -69.99 -35.78
C GLN A 920 93.13 -68.63 -36.04
N SER A 921 92.38 -67.76 -36.71
CA SER A 921 92.74 -66.37 -36.99
C SER A 921 92.59 -65.49 -35.74
N GLN A 922 93.31 -65.82 -34.67
CA GLN A 922 93.45 -64.99 -33.47
C GLN A 922 94.96 -64.80 -33.23
N GLU A 923 95.59 -63.64 -33.11
CA GLU A 923 95.19 -62.23 -33.14
C GLU A 923 96.49 -61.43 -32.91
N LEU A 924 96.59 -60.17 -33.36
CA LEU A 924 97.80 -59.33 -33.35
C LEU A 924 98.20 -58.77 -31.96
N PHE A 925 97.75 -59.41 -30.88
CA PHE A 925 97.92 -58.95 -29.50
C PHE A 925 98.89 -59.86 -28.76
N PHE A 926 100.16 -59.45 -28.64
CA PHE A 926 101.15 -60.13 -27.81
C PHE A 926 101.93 -59.11 -26.99
N VAL A 927 102.37 -59.49 -25.80
CA VAL A 927 103.14 -58.61 -24.92
C VAL A 927 104.61 -58.65 -25.35
N THR A 928 105.10 -57.55 -25.92
CA THR A 928 106.50 -57.49 -26.37
C THR A 928 107.45 -57.59 -25.17
N PHE A 929 108.49 -58.42 -25.27
CA PHE A 929 109.44 -58.67 -24.18
C PHE A 929 109.96 -57.34 -23.57
N GLY A 930 109.92 -57.22 -22.24
CA GLY A 930 110.28 -55.97 -21.54
C GLY A 930 109.17 -54.92 -21.40
N ALA A 931 107.93 -55.21 -21.80
CA ALA A 931 106.75 -54.35 -21.63
C ALA A 931 106.62 -53.80 -20.20
N CYS A 932 106.22 -52.53 -20.08
CA CYS A 932 105.81 -51.99 -18.80
C CYS A 932 104.48 -52.63 -18.35
N ARG A 933 104.14 -52.48 -17.07
CA ARG A 933 102.92 -53.07 -16.50
C ARG A 933 101.65 -52.64 -17.24
N THR A 934 101.49 -51.34 -17.50
CA THR A 934 100.34 -50.77 -18.22
C THR A 934 100.21 -51.33 -19.64
N GLU A 935 101.34 -51.46 -20.36
CA GLU A 935 101.32 -52.06 -21.70
C GLU A 935 100.90 -53.53 -21.65
N ARG A 936 101.42 -54.30 -20.69
CA ARG A 936 101.05 -55.71 -20.50
C ARG A 936 99.55 -55.86 -20.20
N GLU A 937 99.05 -55.14 -19.20
CA GLU A 937 97.66 -55.26 -18.76
C GLU A 937 96.67 -54.83 -19.86
N LEU A 938 96.96 -53.77 -20.61
CA LEU A 938 96.10 -53.30 -21.69
C LEU A 938 96.22 -54.14 -22.97
N ALA A 939 97.37 -54.77 -23.24
CA ALA A 939 97.51 -55.72 -24.36
C ALA A 939 96.81 -57.06 -24.07
N GLU A 940 96.89 -57.56 -22.83
CA GLU A 940 96.12 -58.72 -22.37
C GLU A 940 94.61 -58.44 -22.41
N PHE A 941 94.20 -57.25 -21.96
CA PHE A 941 92.82 -56.78 -22.10
C PHE A 941 92.42 -56.62 -23.57
N GLY A 942 93.30 -56.11 -24.43
CA GLY A 942 93.09 -56.04 -25.88
C GLY A 942 92.80 -57.39 -26.53
N HIS A 943 93.49 -58.44 -26.10
CA HIS A 943 93.26 -59.82 -26.56
C HIS A 943 91.92 -60.40 -26.07
N ASP A 944 91.54 -60.11 -24.82
CA ASP A 944 90.23 -60.48 -24.29
C ASP A 944 89.11 -59.72 -25.02
N LEU A 945 89.29 -58.42 -25.29
CA LEU A 945 88.34 -57.58 -26.03
C LEU A 945 88.10 -58.08 -27.45
N SER A 946 89.13 -58.50 -28.17
CA SER A 946 89.00 -58.97 -29.55
C SER A 946 88.23 -60.29 -29.65
N SER A 947 88.25 -61.11 -28.58
CA SER A 947 87.36 -62.27 -28.43
C SER A 947 85.90 -61.91 -28.06
N ARG A 948 85.67 -60.73 -27.46
CA ARG A 948 84.34 -60.23 -27.05
C ARG A 948 83.68 -59.32 -28.10
N LEU A 949 84.48 -58.66 -28.94
CA LEU A 949 84.05 -57.81 -30.07
C LEU A 949 83.92 -58.65 -31.36
N VAL A 950 83.25 -59.78 -31.27
CA VAL A 950 82.86 -60.59 -32.44
C VAL A 950 81.68 -59.92 -33.11
N ALA A 951 81.64 -59.94 -34.46
CA ALA A 951 80.55 -59.33 -35.21
C ALA A 951 79.20 -59.82 -34.68
N PRO A 952 78.22 -58.91 -34.43
CA PRO A 952 76.90 -59.33 -34.04
C PRO A 952 76.34 -60.28 -35.12
N ALA A 953 75.76 -61.41 -34.70
CA ALA A 953 75.06 -62.29 -35.63
C ALA A 953 73.93 -61.49 -36.30
N ALA A 954 73.91 -61.51 -37.63
CA ALA A 954 72.95 -60.79 -38.47
C ALA A 954 71.50 -61.16 -38.16
#